data_AF-A0A8S0XYC4-F1
#
_entry.id   AF-A0A8S0XYC4-F1
#
_cell.length_a   1.000
_cell.length_b   1.000
_cell.length_c   1.000
_cell.angle_alpha   90.00
_cell.angle_beta   90.00
_cell.angle_gamma   90.00
#
_symmetry.space_group_name_H-M   'P 1'
#
loop_
_entity.id
_entity.type
_entity.pdbx_description
1 polymer ?
#
loop_
_entity_poly.entity_id
_entity_poly.type
_entity_poly.pdbx_seq_one_letter_code
_entity_poly.pdbx_strand_id
1 'polypeptide(L)'
;MLDQSQPRKGHTTLKSTTLQAWMYNHTSNIVTYAWDDNDSTNRGTGMDLLTKHGLFHELKNQVVHCKGLERTPDPKLYYGRHEILLMFKYMLAASASDAFHRMVGLQNSVRILFTFVTTCRSSTLGPTEKKYADYGEFICLKDVKIIQQKPGEYTSKLHFHHFKGSINTVEADEQRFTIQQVLYAHNATFDLTTWLIADLFARNAFAKKFLKVNEGASSFMVPYQPSPASAHGAAISHMAKKAGLPPAGSMAIRHESGNRFGIAQGIQYAKDVMNHHTVTDGIYRRHYSMNTDNFQPQAVVLGEVAGANDAYPGQQYKIHDEMHALTKMAVQSLLRIRDSDKETNLKASASPEMVEVLSRRNEVVEEFIECFTGPVMAYDLTSLAQLNNVYNEACEHADASISEKGLIMFKDGMRGTAATLHEEINKRCQEIVNKRRAVTRKLKREADQKQSKSLRDGHFAGTVAEAHAALAKLDAIAEEILPTKGPHQDFNAWKENLERSYLQEAAEAAEDEYNADDDLFKSVQEKVTDCNPQPEPLVVYADGADLADESLETDTYKLPIREVLDHLLHMLLEPIFHQRHDQFHSPWMELELAMVKPSFDGKYHCPAGCNFSFESIVKVRNHAVSDMCAKKDEHLALKLAHQAATEKYNKYEPHAKNIRDRRKKLNAMEDSDEEDEFESAKATKALQAIHDFIEEGRHLTAGITGDDNWDTVQSWE
;
A
#
# COMPACT_ATOMS: atom_id res chain seq x y z
N MET A 1 8.07 12.13 43.24
CA MET A 1 7.79 12.09 41.78
C MET A 1 8.87 11.36 40.99
N LEU A 2 10.10 11.89 40.84
CA LEU A 2 11.15 11.26 40.02
C LEU A 2 11.37 9.78 40.36
N ASP A 3 11.61 9.49 41.64
CA ASP A 3 11.96 8.15 42.16
C ASP A 3 10.79 7.16 42.09
N GLN A 4 9.58 7.66 41.85
CA GLN A 4 8.34 6.89 41.68
C GLN A 4 7.95 6.72 40.20
N SER A 5 8.60 7.47 39.29
CA SER A 5 8.22 7.54 37.89
C SER A 5 9.08 6.62 37.04
N GLN A 6 8.50 5.48 36.63
CA GLN A 6 9.21 4.54 35.77
C GLN A 6 9.58 5.19 34.42
N PRO A 7 10.79 4.91 33.88
CA PRO A 7 11.14 5.25 32.50
C PRO A 7 10.09 4.74 31.50
N ARG A 8 9.93 5.44 30.37
CA ARG A 8 9.10 4.93 29.27
C ARG A 8 9.64 3.58 28.80
N LYS A 9 8.76 2.68 28.33
CA LYS A 9 9.15 1.34 27.83
C LYS A 9 10.29 1.48 26.80
N GLY A 10 11.41 0.81 27.04
CA GLY A 10 12.60 0.88 26.18
C GLY A 10 13.59 2.00 26.52
N HIS A 11 13.43 2.69 27.66
CA HIS A 11 14.42 3.60 28.22
C HIS A 11 14.93 3.07 29.57
N THR A 12 16.20 3.36 29.90
CA THR A 12 16.78 3.07 31.22
C THR A 12 16.54 4.18 32.24
N THR A 13 16.21 5.38 31.77
CA THR A 13 16.12 6.62 32.55
C THR A 13 14.99 7.50 32.06
N LEU A 14 14.57 8.49 32.85
CA LEU A 14 13.57 9.47 32.42
C LEU A 14 14.17 10.45 31.38
N LYS A 15 13.48 10.63 30.26
CA LYS A 15 13.80 11.69 29.29
C LYS A 15 13.55 13.07 29.89
N SER A 16 14.47 14.00 29.63
CA SER A 16 14.33 15.43 29.96
C SER A 16 13.02 16.06 29.45
N THR A 17 12.54 15.62 28.28
CA THR A 17 11.28 16.10 27.68
C THR A 17 10.03 15.72 28.49
N THR A 18 10.08 14.63 29.28
CA THR A 18 9.00 14.28 30.23
C THR A 18 8.92 15.29 31.36
N LEU A 19 10.07 15.71 31.92
CA LEU A 19 10.12 16.75 32.94
C LEU A 19 9.73 18.13 32.39
N GLN A 20 10.11 18.46 31.15
CA GLN A 20 9.62 19.67 30.50
C GLN A 20 8.09 19.65 30.37
N ALA A 21 7.49 18.52 30.00
CA ALA A 21 6.03 18.39 29.96
C ALA A 21 5.38 18.55 31.35
N TRP A 22 5.96 17.99 32.41
CA TRP A 22 5.49 18.23 33.79
C TRP A 22 5.66 19.70 34.19
N MET A 23 6.79 20.33 33.87
CA MET A 23 7.05 21.75 34.11
C MET A 23 6.01 22.64 33.41
N TYR A 24 5.65 22.35 32.15
CA TYR A 24 4.58 23.06 31.45
C TYR A 24 3.21 22.84 32.10
N ASN A 25 2.87 21.61 32.51
CA ASN A 25 1.63 21.34 33.24
C ASN A 25 1.57 22.08 34.59
N HIS A 26 2.66 22.08 35.37
CA HIS A 26 2.75 22.85 36.61
C HIS A 26 2.67 24.36 36.35
N THR A 27 3.34 24.87 35.31
CA THR A 27 3.24 26.28 34.89
C THR A 27 1.79 26.65 34.57
N SER A 28 1.08 25.82 33.80
CA SER A 28 -0.33 26.03 33.49
C SER A 28 -1.21 25.99 34.74
N ASN A 29 -0.97 25.04 35.65
CA ASN A 29 -1.73 24.94 36.90
C ASN A 29 -1.47 26.15 37.82
N ILE A 30 -0.25 26.69 37.85
CA ILE A 30 0.05 27.92 38.59
C ILE A 30 -0.71 29.10 37.98
N VAL A 31 -0.70 29.27 36.65
CA VAL A 31 -1.49 30.33 35.98
C VAL A 31 -2.98 30.24 36.29
N THR A 32 -3.57 29.03 36.27
CA THR A 32 -5.02 28.82 36.45
C THR A 32 -5.47 28.84 37.91
N TYR A 33 -4.63 28.40 38.86
CA TYR A 33 -5.06 28.08 40.23
C TYR A 33 -4.27 28.78 41.35
N ALA A 34 -3.31 29.66 41.05
CA ALA A 34 -2.66 30.49 42.09
C ALA A 34 -3.35 31.85 42.21
N TRP A 35 -3.87 32.12 43.41
CA TRP A 35 -4.56 33.33 43.85
C TRP A 35 -3.86 33.84 45.12
N ASP A 36 -4.06 35.10 45.49
CA ASP A 36 -3.60 35.63 46.78
C ASP A 36 -4.78 35.80 47.74
N ASP A 37 -4.84 34.96 48.78
CA ASP A 37 -5.89 34.98 49.81
C ASP A 37 -5.91 36.30 50.61
N ASN A 38 -4.86 37.11 50.54
CA ASN A 38 -4.76 38.43 51.16
C ASN A 38 -5.26 39.56 50.25
N ASP A 39 -5.33 39.33 48.93
CA ASP A 39 -5.87 40.30 47.97
C ASP A 39 -7.41 40.18 47.93
N SER A 40 -8.08 41.10 48.62
CA SER A 40 -9.55 41.20 48.66
C SER A 40 -10.22 41.34 47.27
N THR A 41 -9.47 41.60 46.20
CA THR A 41 -10.00 41.58 44.82
C THR A 41 -10.09 40.17 44.22
N ASN A 42 -9.65 39.13 44.94
CA ASN A 42 -9.56 37.73 44.50
C ASN A 42 -8.86 37.61 43.13
N ARG A 43 -7.64 38.14 43.07
CA ARG A 43 -6.86 38.22 41.84
C ARG A 43 -5.99 36.98 41.63
N GLY A 44 -6.04 36.41 40.42
CA GLY A 44 -5.12 35.37 40.00
C GLY A 44 -3.69 35.90 39.92
N THR A 45 -2.80 35.41 40.78
CA THR A 45 -1.41 35.86 40.90
C THR A 45 -0.41 34.94 40.17
N GLY A 46 -0.86 33.79 39.66
CA GLY A 46 -0.01 32.79 39.01
C GLY A 46 0.94 33.31 37.93
N MET A 47 0.50 34.22 37.06
CA MET A 47 1.36 34.80 36.03
C MET A 47 2.41 35.76 36.60
N ASP A 48 2.08 36.49 37.66
CA ASP A 48 3.01 37.37 38.37
C ASP A 48 4.05 36.54 39.15
N LEU A 49 3.64 35.45 39.81
CA LEU A 49 4.56 34.49 40.45
C LEU A 49 5.58 33.92 39.46
N LEU A 50 5.11 33.48 38.29
CA LEU A 50 5.96 32.89 37.25
C LEU A 50 6.94 33.90 36.61
N THR A 51 6.54 35.17 36.49
CA THR A 51 7.33 36.21 35.81
C THR A 51 8.06 37.14 36.78
N LYS A 52 7.33 37.97 37.54
CA LYS A 52 7.88 38.99 38.45
C LYS A 52 8.66 38.38 39.62
N HIS A 53 8.17 37.26 40.16
CA HIS A 53 8.84 36.53 41.25
C HIS A 53 9.77 35.42 40.74
N GLY A 54 9.98 35.30 39.42
CA GLY A 54 10.99 34.40 38.84
C GLY A 54 10.71 32.90 38.92
N LEU A 55 9.56 32.46 39.45
CA LEU A 55 9.27 31.04 39.71
C LEU A 55 9.40 30.14 38.46
N PHE A 56 9.12 30.67 37.25
CA PHE A 56 9.35 29.92 36.01
C PHE A 56 10.84 29.60 35.78
N HIS A 57 11.74 30.51 36.14
CA HIS A 57 13.19 30.28 36.05
C HIS A 57 13.65 29.30 37.13
N GLU A 58 13.09 29.34 38.34
CA GLU A 58 13.39 28.36 39.39
C GLU A 58 12.96 26.94 38.99
N LEU A 59 11.73 26.76 38.53
CA LEU A 59 11.20 25.48 38.03
C LEU A 59 12.05 24.93 36.87
N LYS A 60 12.43 25.80 35.93
CA LYS A 60 13.34 25.46 34.82
C LYS A 60 14.72 25.04 35.31
N ASN A 61 15.28 25.75 36.29
CA ASN A 61 16.58 25.44 36.88
C ASN A 61 16.55 24.11 37.66
N GLN A 62 15.48 23.81 38.40
CA GLN A 62 15.29 22.51 39.05
C GLN A 62 15.34 21.36 38.02
N VAL A 63 14.59 21.48 36.90
CA VAL A 63 14.64 20.50 35.79
C VAL A 63 16.04 20.40 35.17
N VAL A 64 16.79 21.50 35.10
CA VAL A 64 18.19 21.49 34.63
C VAL A 64 19.13 20.79 35.61
N HIS A 65 18.92 20.89 36.92
CA HIS A 65 19.78 20.26 37.93
C HIS A 65 19.48 18.78 38.20
N CYS A 66 18.32 18.26 37.75
CA CYS A 66 18.01 16.83 37.81
C CYS A 66 19.08 15.96 37.12
N LYS A 67 19.78 15.15 37.91
CA LYS A 67 20.77 14.16 37.45
C LYS A 67 20.08 12.90 36.90
N GLY A 68 20.84 12.05 36.18
CA GLY A 68 20.34 10.77 35.67
C GLY A 68 19.30 10.86 34.54
N LEU A 69 19.15 12.02 33.90
CA LEU A 69 18.19 12.22 32.80
C LEU A 69 18.80 11.92 31.44
N GLU A 70 18.01 11.27 30.58
CA GLU A 70 18.32 11.17 29.17
C GLU A 70 17.99 12.51 28.48
N ARG A 71 19.04 13.29 28.17
CA ARG A 71 18.91 14.65 27.59
C ARG A 71 18.83 14.67 26.07
N THR A 72 19.39 13.66 25.41
CA THR A 72 19.28 13.49 23.96
C THR A 72 17.81 13.25 23.57
N PRO A 73 17.24 14.00 22.62
CA PRO A 73 15.92 13.66 22.06
C PRO A 73 15.98 12.27 21.40
N ASP A 74 14.86 11.55 21.33
CA ASP A 74 14.80 10.37 20.47
C ASP A 74 14.97 10.78 19.00
N PRO A 75 15.66 9.98 18.16
CA PRO A 75 15.76 10.25 16.74
C PRO A 75 14.35 10.34 16.13
N LYS A 76 14.07 11.43 15.42
CA LYS A 76 12.80 11.59 14.70
C LYS A 76 12.76 10.55 13.58
N LEU A 77 11.64 9.85 13.47
CA LEU A 77 11.31 9.05 12.30
C LEU A 77 10.71 9.96 11.22
N TYR A 78 11.10 9.67 9.98
CA TYR A 78 10.70 10.30 8.74
C TYR A 78 10.21 9.18 7.82
N TYR A 79 9.05 9.36 7.18
CA TYR A 79 8.53 8.41 6.18
C TYR A 79 8.38 9.15 4.85
N GLY A 80 9.25 8.84 3.90
CA GLY A 80 9.22 9.42 2.56
C GLY A 80 8.48 8.56 1.56
N ARG A 81 8.73 8.86 0.28
CA ARG A 81 8.15 8.15 -0.87
C ARG A 81 8.33 6.63 -0.75
N HIS A 82 9.50 6.16 -0.32
CA HIS A 82 9.82 4.74 -0.20
C HIS A 82 9.07 4.03 0.94
N GLU A 83 9.03 4.62 2.14
CA GLU A 83 8.28 4.08 3.28
C GLU A 83 6.77 4.03 2.99
N ILE A 84 6.25 5.08 2.35
CA ILE A 84 4.84 5.15 1.93
C ILE A 84 4.54 4.09 0.86
N LEU A 85 5.41 3.89 -0.13
CA LEU A 85 5.24 2.84 -1.14
C LEU A 85 5.22 1.43 -0.52
N LEU A 86 6.06 1.17 0.49
CA LEU A 86 6.04 -0.11 1.21
C LEU A 86 4.73 -0.31 1.99
N MET A 87 4.22 0.75 2.64
CA MET A 87 2.90 0.69 3.27
C MET A 87 1.79 0.44 2.25
N PHE A 88 1.81 1.09 1.09
CA PHE A 88 0.82 0.90 0.02
C PHE A 88 0.89 -0.50 -0.61
N LYS A 89 2.08 -1.03 -0.89
CA LYS A 89 2.25 -2.41 -1.39
C LYS A 89 1.66 -3.43 -0.41
N TYR A 90 1.94 -3.30 0.89
CA TYR A 90 1.31 -4.17 1.89
C TYR A 90 -0.21 -3.97 1.95
N MET A 91 -0.70 -2.73 1.89
CA MET A 91 -2.13 -2.41 1.95
C MET A 91 -2.93 -2.98 0.78
N LEU A 92 -2.40 -2.90 -0.44
CA LEU A 92 -3.00 -3.44 -1.65
C LEU A 92 -2.95 -4.98 -1.69
N ALA A 93 -1.85 -5.59 -1.25
CA ALA A 93 -1.74 -7.04 -1.13
C ALA A 93 -2.70 -7.61 -0.06
N ALA A 94 -2.73 -6.99 1.13
CA ALA A 94 -3.59 -7.42 2.25
C ALA A 94 -5.09 -7.19 2.02
N SER A 95 -5.48 -6.52 0.93
CA SER A 95 -6.86 -6.31 0.50
C SER A 95 -7.22 -7.00 -0.82
N ALA A 96 -6.36 -7.89 -1.33
CA ALA A 96 -6.60 -8.59 -2.60
C ALA A 96 -7.83 -9.52 -2.55
N SER A 97 -8.16 -10.10 -1.40
CA SER A 97 -9.20 -11.11 -1.23
C SER A 97 -10.52 -10.61 -0.62
N ASP A 98 -10.63 -9.32 -0.25
CA ASP A 98 -11.82 -8.78 0.42
C ASP A 98 -12.05 -7.29 0.11
N ALA A 99 -13.23 -6.99 -0.44
CA ALA A 99 -13.67 -5.63 -0.76
C ALA A 99 -13.80 -4.72 0.48
N PHE A 100 -14.13 -5.26 1.67
CA PHE A 100 -14.15 -4.47 2.91
C PHE A 100 -12.74 -4.04 3.31
N HIS A 101 -11.77 -4.96 3.29
CA HIS A 101 -10.36 -4.60 3.49
C HIS A 101 -9.84 -3.66 2.38
N ARG A 102 -10.35 -3.76 1.14
CA ARG A 102 -10.01 -2.82 0.06
C ARG A 102 -10.48 -1.41 0.39
N MET A 103 -11.71 -1.23 0.87
CA MET A 103 -12.22 0.07 1.33
C MET A 103 -11.44 0.65 2.51
N VAL A 104 -11.04 -0.18 3.47
CA VAL A 104 -10.18 0.24 4.59
C VAL A 104 -8.79 0.65 4.10
N GLY A 105 -8.23 -0.07 3.11
CA GLY A 105 -6.95 0.26 2.47
C GLY A 105 -7.01 1.58 1.72
N LEU A 106 -8.03 1.76 0.87
CA LEU A 106 -8.33 2.97 0.10
C LEU A 106 -8.40 4.22 1.00
N GLN A 107 -9.20 4.16 2.06
CA GLN A 107 -9.34 5.24 3.03
C GLN A 107 -8.03 5.57 3.75
N ASN A 108 -7.20 4.56 4.05
CA ASN A 108 -5.91 4.75 4.70
C ASN A 108 -4.84 5.30 3.74
N SER A 109 -4.86 4.92 2.46
CA SER A 109 -4.04 5.56 1.42
C SER A 109 -4.35 7.04 1.33
N VAL A 110 -5.63 7.42 1.24
CA VAL A 110 -6.08 8.82 1.20
C VAL A 110 -5.58 9.59 2.43
N ARG A 111 -5.73 9.05 3.66
CA ARG A 111 -5.19 9.68 4.89
C ARG A 111 -3.68 9.89 4.87
N ILE A 112 -2.93 8.92 4.33
CA ILE A 112 -1.48 8.98 4.19
C ILE A 112 -1.11 10.07 3.19
N LEU A 113 -1.78 10.14 2.03
CA LEU A 113 -1.51 11.15 0.99
C LEU A 113 -1.94 12.55 1.41
N PHE A 114 -3.06 12.73 2.11
CA PHE A 114 -3.40 14.00 2.75
C PHE A 114 -2.25 14.49 3.65
N THR A 115 -1.72 13.60 4.50
CA THR A 115 -0.60 13.91 5.41
C THR A 115 0.71 14.16 4.64
N PHE A 116 0.94 13.45 3.54
CA PHE A 116 2.16 13.55 2.74
C PHE A 116 2.21 14.82 1.88
N VAL A 117 1.09 15.14 1.22
CA VAL A 117 0.97 16.29 0.31
C VAL A 117 0.79 17.59 1.08
N THR A 118 -0.19 17.68 1.98
CA THR A 118 -0.53 18.95 2.65
C THR A 118 0.17 19.16 4.00
N THR A 119 0.98 18.19 4.43
CA THR A 119 1.53 18.07 5.80
C THR A 119 0.48 17.96 6.92
N CYS A 120 -0.82 17.91 6.65
CA CYS A 120 -1.87 18.10 7.66
C CYS A 120 -1.73 17.23 8.92
N ARG A 121 -2.16 17.73 10.08
CA ARG A 121 -2.22 16.93 11.31
C ARG A 121 -3.42 15.97 11.22
N SER A 122 -3.32 14.77 11.84
CA SER A 122 -4.48 13.86 11.92
C SER A 122 -5.70 14.45 12.62
N SER A 123 -5.51 15.49 13.46
CA SER A 123 -6.58 16.28 14.10
C SER A 123 -7.34 17.22 13.15
N THR A 124 -6.88 17.39 11.91
CA THR A 124 -7.58 18.11 10.84
C THR A 124 -8.32 17.12 9.93
N LEU A 125 -7.81 15.89 9.82
CA LEU A 125 -8.46 14.81 9.05
C LEU A 125 -9.59 14.09 9.81
N GLY A 126 -9.67 14.27 11.12
CA GLY A 126 -10.69 13.63 11.97
C GLY A 126 -10.64 14.17 13.40
N PRO A 127 -11.73 14.01 14.17
CA PRO A 127 -11.88 14.61 15.49
C PRO A 127 -10.92 13.99 16.53
N THR A 128 -10.44 14.81 17.47
CA THR A 128 -9.65 14.33 18.63
C THR A 128 -10.49 14.08 19.88
N GLU A 129 -11.70 14.65 19.95
CA GLU A 129 -12.64 14.57 21.07
C GLU A 129 -14.06 14.46 20.50
N LYS A 130 -15.01 13.88 21.26
CA LYS A 130 -16.39 13.70 20.77
C LYS A 130 -17.05 15.02 20.35
N LYS A 131 -16.90 16.09 21.15
CA LYS A 131 -17.48 17.40 20.85
C LYS A 131 -17.05 17.95 19.48
N TYR A 132 -15.80 17.73 19.07
CA TYR A 132 -15.30 18.14 17.75
C TYR A 132 -15.87 17.27 16.61
N ALA A 133 -16.29 16.03 16.90
CA ALA A 133 -17.07 15.22 15.97
C ALA A 133 -18.50 15.76 15.86
N ASP A 134 -19.13 16.05 17.01
CA ASP A 134 -20.49 16.58 17.11
C ASP A 134 -20.63 17.99 16.47
N TYR A 135 -19.55 18.79 16.46
CA TYR A 135 -19.48 20.13 15.83
C TYR A 135 -18.96 20.13 14.37
N GLY A 136 -18.48 19.01 13.84
CA GLY A 136 -17.92 18.96 12.47
C GLY A 136 -16.53 19.60 12.32
N GLU A 137 -15.74 19.70 13.39
CA GLU A 137 -14.44 20.41 13.40
C GLU A 137 -13.28 19.59 12.80
N PHE A 138 -13.47 19.10 11.58
CA PHE A 138 -12.52 18.31 10.81
C PHE A 138 -12.92 18.37 9.32
N ILE A 139 -12.07 17.91 8.40
CA ILE A 139 -12.38 17.93 6.97
C ILE A 139 -13.65 17.13 6.63
N CYS A 140 -14.60 17.78 5.97
CA CYS A 140 -15.88 17.23 5.54
C CYS A 140 -16.03 17.31 4.00
N LEU A 141 -17.08 16.71 3.43
CA LEU A 141 -17.33 16.75 1.97
C LEU A 141 -17.43 18.19 1.41
N LYS A 142 -18.08 19.10 2.15
CA LYS A 142 -18.18 20.53 1.83
C LYS A 142 -16.83 21.22 1.58
N ASP A 143 -15.74 20.65 2.10
CA ASP A 143 -14.39 21.21 2.10
C ASP A 143 -13.52 20.63 0.97
N VAL A 144 -14.08 19.71 0.18
CA VAL A 144 -13.44 19.04 -0.95
C VAL A 144 -14.22 19.39 -2.22
N LYS A 145 -13.56 20.03 -3.18
CA LYS A 145 -14.12 20.28 -4.51
C LYS A 145 -13.24 19.60 -5.55
N ILE A 146 -13.82 18.68 -6.32
CA ILE A 146 -13.14 18.07 -7.47
C ILE A 146 -13.61 18.78 -8.72
N ILE A 147 -12.65 19.24 -9.52
CA ILE A 147 -12.88 19.98 -10.77
C ILE A 147 -12.20 19.19 -11.87
N GLN A 148 -12.98 18.62 -12.78
CA GLN A 148 -12.45 18.04 -14.01
C GLN A 148 -11.95 19.18 -14.91
N GLN A 149 -10.69 19.09 -15.36
CA GLN A 149 -10.09 20.04 -16.30
C GLN A 149 -10.25 19.56 -17.75
N LYS A 150 -10.08 18.25 -17.95
CA LYS A 150 -10.25 17.51 -19.22
C LYS A 150 -10.73 16.08 -18.92
N PRO A 151 -11.13 15.28 -19.92
CA PRO A 151 -11.19 13.83 -19.78
C PRO A 151 -9.90 13.27 -19.15
N GLY A 152 -10.02 12.51 -18.06
CA GLY A 152 -8.90 12.00 -17.26
C GLY A 152 -8.18 13.02 -16.36
N GLU A 153 -8.17 14.32 -16.67
CA GLU A 153 -7.50 15.35 -15.88
C GLU A 153 -8.40 15.95 -14.77
N TYR A 154 -8.00 15.81 -13.51
CA TYR A 154 -8.75 16.31 -12.35
C TYR A 154 -7.90 17.21 -11.43
N THR A 155 -8.55 18.13 -10.74
CA THR A 155 -7.95 18.99 -9.71
C THR A 155 -8.81 18.96 -8.44
N SER A 156 -8.21 18.67 -7.28
CA SER A 156 -8.91 18.71 -5.98
C SER A 156 -8.56 19.99 -5.24
N LYS A 157 -9.54 20.86 -4.98
CA LYS A 157 -9.39 21.97 -4.03
C LYS A 157 -9.84 21.53 -2.64
N LEU A 158 -8.98 21.74 -1.64
CA LEU A 158 -9.15 21.31 -0.26
C LEU A 158 -9.16 22.52 0.67
N HIS A 159 -10.13 22.65 1.58
CA HIS A 159 -10.28 23.81 2.48
C HIS A 159 -10.27 23.43 3.96
N PHE A 160 -9.09 23.44 4.57
CA PHE A 160 -8.94 23.17 6.00
C PHE A 160 -9.17 24.46 6.79
N HIS A 161 -10.22 24.49 7.61
CA HIS A 161 -10.58 25.62 8.47
C HIS A 161 -10.60 25.24 9.97
N HIS A 162 -10.25 24.00 10.29
CA HIS A 162 -10.15 23.48 11.66
C HIS A 162 -8.76 22.88 11.93
N PHE A 163 -8.01 23.49 12.86
CA PHE A 163 -6.68 23.02 13.24
C PHE A 163 -6.47 22.98 14.75
N LYS A 164 -5.66 22.01 15.19
CA LYS A 164 -5.04 22.06 16.52
C LYS A 164 -4.13 23.30 16.62
N GLY A 165 -4.65 24.32 17.30
CA GLY A 165 -4.08 25.66 17.41
C GLY A 165 -5.18 26.71 17.33
N SER A 166 -6.00 26.65 16.29
CA SER A 166 -7.05 27.65 15.99
C SER A 166 -8.47 27.23 16.38
N ILE A 167 -8.72 25.96 16.69
CA ILE A 167 -10.06 25.45 17.09
C ILE A 167 -10.72 26.26 18.22
N ASN A 168 -9.94 26.84 19.14
CA ASN A 168 -10.45 27.64 20.26
C ASN A 168 -10.06 29.14 20.16
N THR A 169 -9.71 29.65 18.97
CA THR A 169 -9.40 31.08 18.76
C THR A 169 -10.51 31.79 18.01
N VAL A 170 -10.71 33.08 18.30
CA VAL A 170 -11.75 33.92 17.68
C VAL A 170 -11.47 34.15 16.19
N GLU A 171 -10.19 34.23 15.81
CA GLU A 171 -9.74 34.16 14.43
C GLU A 171 -9.46 32.70 14.08
N ALA A 172 -10.15 32.15 13.07
CA ALA A 172 -9.91 30.80 12.58
C ALA A 172 -8.83 30.80 11.48
N ASP A 173 -7.69 30.14 11.74
CA ASP A 173 -6.73 29.84 10.67
C ASP A 173 -7.37 28.94 9.62
N GLU A 174 -7.25 29.33 8.35
CA GLU A 174 -7.53 28.47 7.20
C GLU A 174 -6.29 28.19 6.36
N GLN A 175 -6.26 27.01 5.73
CA GLN A 175 -5.38 26.66 4.62
C GLN A 175 -6.25 26.14 3.46
N ARG A 176 -5.98 26.63 2.26
CA ARG A 176 -6.60 26.17 1.01
C ARG A 176 -5.52 25.53 0.16
N PHE A 177 -5.77 24.37 -0.43
CA PHE A 177 -4.78 23.69 -1.28
C PHE A 177 -5.43 23.31 -2.61
N THR A 178 -4.87 23.78 -3.72
CA THR A 178 -5.21 23.30 -5.06
C THR A 178 -4.25 22.16 -5.43
N ILE A 179 -4.77 20.92 -5.39
CA ILE A 179 -4.04 19.70 -5.73
C ILE A 179 -4.30 19.37 -7.20
N GLN A 180 -3.28 19.54 -8.04
CA GLN A 180 -3.27 18.98 -9.40
C GLN A 180 -2.72 17.54 -9.37
N GLN A 181 -3.02 16.77 -10.42
CA GLN A 181 -2.48 15.43 -10.63
C GLN A 181 -0.95 15.40 -10.70
N VAL A 182 -0.38 14.21 -10.56
CA VAL A 182 1.06 13.99 -10.74
C VAL A 182 1.48 14.17 -12.21
N LEU A 183 2.66 14.77 -12.44
CA LEU A 183 3.19 15.01 -13.79
C LEU A 183 3.86 13.77 -14.40
N TYR A 184 4.24 12.78 -13.59
CA TYR A 184 4.84 11.53 -14.05
C TYR A 184 4.13 10.32 -13.43
N ALA A 185 3.61 9.36 -14.21
CA ALA A 185 2.86 8.23 -13.65
C ALA A 185 3.72 7.24 -12.82
N HIS A 186 5.04 7.39 -12.80
CA HIS A 186 5.89 6.74 -11.77
C HIS A 186 5.57 7.24 -10.35
N ASN A 187 4.81 8.32 -10.22
CA ASN A 187 4.21 8.87 -9.01
C ASN A 187 2.69 8.65 -8.93
N ALA A 188 2.03 7.95 -9.88
CA ALA A 188 0.56 7.79 -9.87
C ALA A 188 0.04 7.15 -8.57
N THR A 189 0.83 6.27 -7.95
CA THR A 189 0.53 5.68 -6.63
C THR A 189 0.48 6.73 -5.50
N PHE A 190 0.93 7.96 -5.72
CA PHE A 190 0.94 9.08 -4.76
C PHE A 190 -0.07 10.18 -5.10
N ASP A 191 -0.88 10.02 -6.15
CA ASP A 191 -1.81 11.06 -6.58
C ASP A 191 -3.03 11.17 -5.64
N LEU A 192 -2.98 12.15 -4.73
CA LEU A 192 -4.05 12.38 -3.76
C LEU A 192 -5.40 12.62 -4.44
N THR A 193 -5.44 13.29 -5.60
CA THR A 193 -6.69 13.54 -6.32
C THR A 193 -7.31 12.24 -6.81
N THR A 194 -6.53 11.35 -7.44
CA THR A 194 -7.04 10.08 -7.97
C THR A 194 -7.44 9.11 -6.86
N TRP A 195 -6.65 9.01 -5.79
CA TRP A 195 -7.03 8.21 -4.61
C TRP A 195 -8.27 8.75 -3.89
N LEU A 196 -8.45 10.08 -3.84
CA LEU A 196 -9.62 10.74 -3.24
C LEU A 196 -10.89 10.55 -4.07
N ILE A 197 -10.79 10.63 -5.40
CA ILE A 197 -11.89 10.30 -6.32
C ILE A 197 -12.33 8.85 -6.09
N ALA A 198 -11.40 7.90 -6.01
CA ALA A 198 -11.74 6.50 -5.76
C ALA A 198 -12.42 6.26 -4.39
N ASP A 199 -11.93 6.87 -3.30
CA ASP A 199 -12.57 6.75 -1.97
C ASP A 199 -13.95 7.41 -1.91
N LEU A 200 -14.16 8.52 -2.63
CA LEU A 200 -15.46 9.18 -2.75
C LEU A 200 -16.43 8.38 -3.62
N PHE A 201 -15.98 7.86 -4.76
CA PHE A 201 -16.79 7.01 -5.65
C PHE A 201 -17.28 5.76 -4.91
N ALA A 202 -16.37 5.03 -4.25
CA ALA A 202 -16.71 3.80 -3.55
C ALA A 202 -17.47 4.03 -2.21
N ARG A 203 -17.65 5.30 -1.79
CA ARG A 203 -18.64 5.72 -0.77
C ARG A 203 -20.01 6.08 -1.34
N ASN A 204 -20.16 6.05 -2.66
CA ASN A 204 -21.31 6.58 -3.41
C ASN A 204 -21.48 8.12 -3.30
N ALA A 205 -20.40 8.87 -3.03
CA ALA A 205 -20.46 10.33 -2.88
C ALA A 205 -20.79 11.08 -4.18
N PHE A 206 -20.68 10.42 -5.35
CA PHE A 206 -21.10 10.95 -6.65
C PHE A 206 -22.46 10.41 -7.13
N ALA A 207 -23.02 9.38 -6.46
CA ALA A 207 -24.23 8.71 -6.92
C ALA A 207 -25.52 9.55 -6.76
N LYS A 208 -25.45 10.62 -5.95
CA LYS A 208 -26.52 11.61 -5.81
C LYS A 208 -26.06 12.92 -6.47
N LYS A 209 -26.77 13.36 -7.51
CA LYS A 209 -26.60 14.69 -8.10
C LYS A 209 -27.11 15.74 -7.11
N PHE A 210 -26.21 16.26 -6.28
CA PHE A 210 -26.53 17.36 -5.37
C PHE A 210 -26.77 18.63 -6.17
N LEU A 211 -27.96 19.22 -6.06
CA LEU A 211 -28.34 20.45 -6.75
C LEU A 211 -27.74 21.68 -6.06
N LYS A 212 -27.47 21.56 -4.74
CA LYS A 212 -26.81 22.59 -3.93
C LYS A 212 -25.71 21.96 -3.09
N VAL A 213 -24.58 22.67 -2.94
CA VAL A 213 -23.40 22.22 -2.16
C VAL A 213 -23.77 21.76 -0.74
N ASN A 214 -24.80 22.38 -0.15
CA ASN A 214 -25.27 22.12 1.21
C ASN A 214 -25.98 20.76 1.36
N GLU A 215 -26.50 20.18 0.27
CA GLU A 215 -27.26 18.92 0.26
C GLU A 215 -26.34 17.68 0.40
N GLY A 216 -25.04 17.85 0.14
CA GLY A 216 -24.02 16.81 0.30
C GLY A 216 -23.71 16.42 1.76
N ALA A 217 -24.13 17.22 2.73
CA ALA A 217 -23.73 17.06 4.12
C ALA A 217 -24.51 15.99 4.91
N SER A 218 -25.68 15.54 4.42
CA SER A 218 -26.70 14.92 5.29
C SER A 218 -27.17 13.50 4.91
N SER A 219 -26.81 12.94 3.75
CA SER A 219 -27.38 11.66 3.28
C SER A 219 -26.37 10.70 2.63
N PHE A 220 -25.67 9.92 3.46
CA PHE A 220 -25.13 8.61 3.07
C PHE A 220 -26.07 7.50 3.58
N MET A 221 -26.18 6.39 2.86
CA MET A 221 -27.09 5.27 3.23
C MET A 221 -26.76 4.59 4.56
N VAL A 222 -25.56 4.81 5.10
CA VAL A 222 -25.17 4.48 6.47
C VAL A 222 -24.53 5.74 7.07
N PRO A 223 -24.83 6.13 8.32
CA PRO A 223 -24.19 7.29 8.95
C PRO A 223 -22.70 7.01 9.22
N TYR A 224 -21.85 7.29 8.24
CA TYR A 224 -20.39 7.16 8.36
C TYR A 224 -19.86 8.10 9.44
N GLN A 225 -19.53 7.56 10.61
CA GLN A 225 -18.86 8.33 11.65
C GLN A 225 -17.42 8.67 11.22
N PRO A 226 -16.94 9.91 11.48
CA PRO A 226 -15.57 10.29 11.19
C PRO A 226 -14.61 9.49 12.08
N SER A 227 -13.60 8.87 11.47
CA SER A 227 -12.61 8.11 12.24
C SER A 227 -11.77 9.06 13.11
N PRO A 228 -11.57 8.76 14.40
CA PRO A 228 -10.81 9.66 15.27
C PRO A 228 -9.35 9.84 14.84
N ALA A 229 -8.79 11.03 15.10
CA ALA A 229 -7.39 11.34 14.82
C ALA A 229 -6.39 10.34 15.43
N SER A 230 -6.74 9.74 16.57
CA SER A 230 -5.97 8.67 17.22
C SER A 230 -5.98 7.37 16.43
N ALA A 231 -7.13 7.01 15.82
CA ALA A 231 -7.25 5.84 14.95
C ALA A 231 -6.41 6.00 13.68
N HIS A 232 -6.32 7.21 13.11
CA HIS A 232 -5.43 7.51 11.98
C HIS A 232 -3.96 7.24 12.32
N GLY A 233 -3.50 7.73 13.47
CA GLY A 233 -2.13 7.50 13.95
C GLY A 233 -1.84 6.02 14.26
N ALA A 234 -2.82 5.30 14.82
CA ALA A 234 -2.72 3.87 15.10
C ALA A 234 -2.70 3.02 13.81
N ALA A 235 -3.55 3.35 12.82
CA ALA A 235 -3.59 2.68 11.52
C ALA A 235 -2.25 2.82 10.79
N ILE A 236 -1.71 4.04 10.66
CA ILE A 236 -0.40 4.27 10.02
C ILE A 236 0.71 3.51 10.76
N SER A 237 0.70 3.49 12.10
CA SER A 237 1.68 2.73 12.89
C SER A 237 1.56 1.20 12.72
N HIS A 238 0.34 0.68 12.56
CA HIS A 238 0.11 -0.73 12.21
C HIS A 238 0.62 -1.04 10.80
N MET A 239 0.26 -0.22 9.83
CA MET A 239 0.64 -0.37 8.42
C MET A 239 2.15 -0.31 8.24
N ALA A 240 2.81 0.64 8.89
CA ALA A 240 4.26 0.72 8.95
C ALA A 240 4.87 -0.56 9.53
N LYS A 241 4.40 -1.02 10.70
CA LYS A 241 4.91 -2.25 11.33
C LYS A 241 4.73 -3.50 10.46
N LYS A 242 3.63 -3.57 9.71
CA LYS A 242 3.36 -4.66 8.75
C LYS A 242 4.24 -4.59 7.50
N ALA A 243 4.53 -3.37 7.02
CA ALA A 243 5.57 -3.08 6.04
C ALA A 243 7.00 -3.16 6.63
N GLY A 244 7.18 -3.77 7.82
CA GLY A 244 8.46 -3.97 8.50
C GLY A 244 9.11 -2.70 9.07
N LEU A 245 8.53 -1.53 8.83
CA LEU A 245 9.05 -0.23 9.25
C LEU A 245 8.97 -0.07 10.77
N PRO A 246 9.88 0.72 11.39
CA PRO A 246 9.75 1.12 12.78
C PRO A 246 8.40 1.81 13.02
N PRO A 247 7.59 1.40 14.02
CA PRO A 247 6.21 1.87 14.15
C PRO A 247 6.10 3.36 14.54
N ALA A 248 5.52 4.16 13.65
CA ALA A 248 5.20 5.57 13.87
C ALA A 248 3.87 5.95 13.20
N GLY A 249 3.21 6.98 13.70
CA GLY A 249 1.99 7.53 13.10
C GLY A 249 2.28 8.60 12.03
N SER A 250 1.21 9.27 11.59
CA SER A 250 1.19 10.40 10.64
C SER A 250 2.28 11.47 10.86
N MET A 251 2.72 11.69 12.10
CA MET A 251 3.80 12.62 12.41
C MET A 251 5.12 12.31 11.68
N ALA A 252 5.44 11.05 11.39
CA ALA A 252 6.66 10.70 10.64
C ALA A 252 6.57 11.12 9.16
N ILE A 253 5.39 10.96 8.54
CA ILE A 253 5.09 11.47 7.20
C ILE A 253 5.15 13.00 7.21
N ARG A 254 4.44 13.65 8.15
CA ARG A 254 4.41 15.11 8.29
C ARG A 254 5.80 15.72 8.54
N HIS A 255 6.70 15.05 9.28
CA HIS A 255 8.06 15.51 9.45
C HIS A 255 8.83 15.53 8.13
N GLU A 256 8.71 14.46 7.34
CA GLU A 256 9.41 14.33 6.05
C GLU A 256 8.85 15.29 5.00
N SER A 257 7.52 15.40 4.89
CA SER A 257 6.88 16.37 4.00
C SER A 257 7.27 17.80 4.34
N GLY A 258 7.25 18.17 5.63
CA GLY A 258 7.69 19.49 6.09
C GLY A 258 9.19 19.74 5.86
N ASN A 259 10.03 18.71 6.00
CA ASN A 259 11.45 18.76 5.67
C ASN A 259 11.66 18.98 4.16
N ARG A 260 10.95 18.24 3.31
CA ARG A 260 10.98 18.41 1.85
C ARG A 260 10.57 19.81 1.41
N PHE A 261 9.45 20.34 1.90
CA PHE A 261 9.07 21.72 1.65
C PHE A 261 10.12 22.74 2.14
N GLY A 262 10.78 22.47 3.27
CA GLY A 262 11.86 23.33 3.79
C GLY A 262 13.13 23.30 2.93
N ILE A 263 13.42 22.16 2.31
CA ILE A 263 14.55 21.94 1.40
C ILE A 263 14.28 22.61 0.04
N ALA A 264 13.14 22.34 -0.60
CA ALA A 264 12.85 22.84 -1.94
C ALA A 264 12.41 24.31 -1.98
N GLN A 265 11.56 24.74 -1.03
CA GLN A 265 10.91 26.07 -1.03
C GLN A 265 11.33 26.96 0.16
N GLY A 266 12.25 26.48 1.01
CA GLY A 266 12.76 27.24 2.15
C GLY A 266 11.88 27.17 3.41
N ILE A 267 12.48 27.57 4.54
CA ILE A 267 11.90 27.37 5.88
C ILE A 267 10.57 28.10 6.11
N GLN A 268 10.35 29.28 5.52
CA GLN A 268 9.10 30.03 5.75
C GLN A 268 7.92 29.35 5.06
N TYR A 269 8.08 28.95 3.80
CA TYR A 269 7.09 28.15 3.08
C TYR A 269 6.75 26.86 3.84
N ALA A 270 7.76 26.16 4.37
CA ALA A 270 7.53 24.98 5.20
C ALA A 270 6.69 25.27 6.46
N LYS A 271 6.94 26.40 7.15
CA LYS A 271 6.06 26.84 8.26
C LYS A 271 4.64 27.08 7.76
N ASP A 272 4.46 27.74 6.64
CA ASP A 272 3.13 28.11 6.13
C ASP A 272 2.31 26.88 5.74
N VAL A 273 2.90 25.91 5.02
CA VAL A 273 2.29 24.59 4.74
C VAL A 273 1.99 23.82 6.04
N MET A 274 2.89 23.88 7.04
CA MET A 274 2.70 23.20 8.32
C MET A 274 1.71 23.91 9.26
N ASN A 275 1.22 25.11 8.91
CA ASN A 275 0.56 26.05 9.81
C ASN A 275 1.34 26.25 11.14
N HIS A 276 2.63 26.58 11.01
CA HIS A 276 3.59 26.94 12.07
C HIS A 276 4.04 28.42 11.94
N HIS A 277 3.13 29.28 11.45
CA HIS A 277 3.38 30.72 11.35
C HIS A 277 3.53 31.35 12.76
N THR A 278 4.16 32.50 12.81
CA THR A 278 4.32 33.31 14.03
C THR A 278 3.36 34.51 14.00
N VAL A 279 3.00 35.05 15.17
CA VAL A 279 2.10 36.24 15.26
C VAL A 279 2.62 37.42 14.43
N THR A 280 3.94 37.54 14.30
CA THR A 280 4.64 38.53 13.48
C THR A 280 4.47 38.36 11.96
N ASP A 281 4.09 37.18 11.45
CA ASP A 281 3.87 36.93 10.01
C ASP A 281 2.48 37.44 9.53
N GLY A 282 1.64 37.92 10.46
CA GLY A 282 0.19 38.03 10.28
C GLY A 282 -0.29 38.91 9.11
N ILE A 283 0.22 40.12 8.95
CA ILE A 283 -0.38 41.11 8.03
C ILE A 283 -0.30 40.65 6.56
N TYR A 284 0.88 40.21 6.09
CA TYR A 284 1.03 39.75 4.72
C TYR A 284 0.19 38.48 4.46
N ARG A 285 0.25 37.52 5.39
CA ARG A 285 -0.46 36.24 5.25
C ARG A 285 -1.99 36.38 5.30
N ARG A 286 -2.55 37.34 6.07
CA ARG A 286 -4.00 37.57 6.19
C ARG A 286 -4.61 38.34 5.02
N HIS A 287 -3.86 39.27 4.43
CA HIS A 287 -4.44 40.30 3.54
C HIS A 287 -3.86 40.33 2.12
N TYR A 288 -2.71 39.70 1.87
CA TYR A 288 -1.98 39.82 0.59
C TYR A 288 -1.58 38.48 -0.03
N SER A 289 -1.42 37.42 0.79
CA SER A 289 -1.14 36.07 0.29
C SER A 289 -2.43 35.25 0.13
N MET A 290 -2.53 34.42 -0.91
CA MET A 290 -3.55 33.35 -0.99
C MET A 290 -3.18 32.12 -0.14
N ASN A 291 -2.36 32.34 0.90
CA ASN A 291 -1.77 31.37 1.80
C ASN A 291 -1.19 30.16 1.04
N THR A 292 -1.82 29.00 1.17
CA THR A 292 -1.37 27.72 0.61
C THR A 292 -1.97 27.37 -0.76
N ASP A 293 -2.85 28.23 -1.33
CA ASP A 293 -3.48 27.98 -2.64
C ASP A 293 -2.58 28.43 -3.81
N ASN A 294 -1.54 29.21 -3.50
CA ASN A 294 -0.55 29.76 -4.44
C ASN A 294 0.47 28.73 -4.98
N PHE A 295 0.37 27.44 -4.63
CA PHE A 295 1.37 26.44 -4.99
C PHE A 295 0.79 25.04 -5.17
N GLN A 296 1.55 24.16 -5.85
CA GLN A 296 1.20 22.77 -6.10
C GLN A 296 1.93 21.85 -5.09
N PRO A 297 1.34 21.52 -3.94
CA PRO A 297 2.06 20.77 -2.90
C PRO A 297 2.44 19.35 -3.33
N GLN A 298 1.65 18.71 -4.21
CA GLN A 298 1.88 17.36 -4.70
C GLN A 298 3.13 17.29 -5.58
N ALA A 299 3.17 18.09 -6.65
CA ALA A 299 4.34 18.20 -7.52
C ALA A 299 5.60 18.63 -6.74
N VAL A 300 5.47 19.57 -5.78
CA VAL A 300 6.59 20.01 -4.94
C VAL A 300 7.08 18.92 -3.98
N VAL A 301 6.25 18.12 -3.31
CA VAL A 301 6.75 17.08 -2.37
C VAL A 301 7.35 15.86 -3.11
N LEU A 302 6.89 15.61 -4.33
CA LEU A 302 7.36 14.53 -5.21
C LEU A 302 8.61 14.88 -6.01
N GLY A 303 8.93 16.18 -6.18
CA GLY A 303 10.07 16.64 -6.98
C GLY A 303 9.78 16.80 -8.47
N GLU A 304 8.51 16.91 -8.84
CA GLU A 304 8.08 17.01 -10.25
C GLU A 304 8.23 18.43 -10.82
N VAL A 305 8.28 19.43 -9.94
CA VAL A 305 8.63 20.82 -10.26
C VAL A 305 9.86 21.24 -9.45
N ALA A 306 10.60 22.23 -9.96
CA ALA A 306 11.70 22.84 -9.21
C ALA A 306 11.13 23.72 -8.08
N GLY A 307 11.64 23.54 -6.86
CA GLY A 307 11.48 24.52 -5.79
C GLY A 307 12.38 25.74 -5.98
N ALA A 308 12.18 26.78 -5.18
CA ALA A 308 13.01 27.99 -5.17
C ALA A 308 14.52 27.73 -4.93
N ASN A 309 14.88 26.57 -4.36
CA ASN A 309 16.27 26.15 -4.12
C ASN A 309 16.78 25.09 -5.12
N ASP A 310 15.98 24.70 -6.12
CA ASP A 310 16.32 23.73 -7.17
C ASP A 310 16.72 24.45 -8.47
N ALA A 311 17.82 24.02 -9.12
CA ALA A 311 18.12 24.43 -10.51
C ALA A 311 17.35 23.60 -11.55
N TYR A 312 16.81 22.44 -11.17
CA TYR A 312 15.94 21.58 -11.97
C TYR A 312 15.05 20.72 -11.06
N PRO A 313 13.87 20.24 -11.51
CA PRO A 313 12.93 19.49 -10.69
C PRO A 313 13.56 18.39 -9.85
N GLY A 314 13.35 18.48 -8.53
CA GLY A 314 13.84 17.50 -7.57
C GLY A 314 15.36 17.41 -7.42
N GLN A 315 16.15 18.42 -7.82
CA GLN A 315 17.61 18.43 -7.60
C GLN A 315 17.96 18.24 -6.12
N GLN A 316 17.41 19.06 -5.24
CA GLN A 316 17.67 19.02 -3.80
C GLN A 316 17.10 17.76 -3.16
N TYR A 317 16.02 17.18 -3.72
CA TYR A 317 15.56 15.85 -3.30
C TYR A 317 16.47 14.74 -3.79
N LYS A 318 17.06 14.84 -4.98
CA LYS A 318 18.08 13.87 -5.39
C LYS A 318 19.31 13.97 -4.48
N ILE A 319 19.77 15.18 -4.12
CA ILE A 319 20.88 15.37 -3.19
C ILE A 319 20.52 14.86 -1.78
N HIS A 320 19.34 15.20 -1.25
CA HIS A 320 18.82 14.71 0.03
C HIS A 320 18.67 13.18 0.03
N ASP A 321 17.99 12.64 -0.97
CA ASP A 321 17.76 11.21 -1.14
C ASP A 321 19.03 10.48 -1.65
N GLU A 322 20.15 11.17 -1.93
CA GLU A 322 21.51 10.61 -2.07
C GLU A 322 22.26 10.62 -0.74
N MET A 323 22.19 11.71 0.04
CA MET A 323 22.66 11.77 1.44
C MET A 323 21.92 10.77 2.35
N HIS A 324 20.68 10.42 1.98
CA HIS A 324 19.83 9.41 2.61
C HIS A 324 19.62 8.16 1.72
N ALA A 325 20.33 8.03 0.58
CA ALA A 325 20.10 6.96 -0.42
C ALA A 325 20.15 5.55 0.16
N LEU A 326 20.90 5.35 1.24
CA LEU A 326 20.89 4.08 1.94
C LEU A 326 19.72 4.01 2.91
N THR A 327 18.50 3.84 2.39
CA THR A 327 17.83 2.52 2.16
C THR A 327 17.81 1.52 3.34
N LYS A 328 18.70 1.65 4.31
CA LYS A 328 18.86 0.79 5.49
C LYS A 328 17.56 0.60 6.26
N MET A 329 16.68 1.59 6.35
CA MET A 329 15.37 1.37 6.97
C MET A 329 14.47 0.50 6.08
N ALA A 330 14.15 0.91 4.85
CA ALA A 330 13.31 0.14 3.92
C ALA A 330 13.81 -1.31 3.68
N VAL A 331 15.10 -1.50 3.41
CA VAL A 331 15.72 -2.82 3.15
C VAL A 331 15.84 -3.67 4.40
N GLN A 332 16.25 -3.12 5.56
CA GLN A 332 16.18 -3.91 6.80
C GLN A 332 14.73 -4.23 7.17
N SER A 333 13.75 -3.40 6.80
CA SER A 333 12.33 -3.68 7.02
C SER A 333 11.85 -4.84 6.16
N LEU A 334 12.19 -4.88 4.87
CA LEU A 334 11.91 -6.03 3.99
C LEU A 334 12.57 -7.33 4.51
N LEU A 335 13.85 -7.27 4.91
CA LEU A 335 14.54 -8.43 5.51
C LEU A 335 13.89 -8.86 6.84
N ARG A 336 13.50 -7.91 7.70
CA ARG A 336 12.82 -8.19 8.99
C ARG A 336 11.47 -8.87 8.81
N ILE A 337 10.65 -8.49 7.81
CA ILE A 337 9.35 -9.12 7.55
C ILE A 337 9.52 -10.63 7.35
N ARG A 338 10.50 -11.02 6.52
CA ARG A 338 10.74 -12.42 6.15
C ARG A 338 11.23 -13.24 7.34
N ASP A 339 12.15 -12.67 8.12
CA ASP A 339 12.88 -13.43 9.13
C ASP A 339 12.19 -13.38 10.52
N SER A 340 11.64 -12.24 10.95
CA SER A 340 11.24 -12.05 12.36
C SER A 340 10.00 -12.83 12.79
N ASP A 341 8.96 -12.91 11.95
CA ASP A 341 7.72 -13.61 12.34
C ASP A 341 7.83 -15.14 12.18
N LYS A 342 8.70 -15.64 11.29
CA LYS A 342 9.09 -17.06 11.29
C LYS A 342 9.94 -17.40 12.52
N GLU A 343 11.00 -16.63 12.78
CA GLU A 343 11.91 -16.88 13.91
C GLU A 343 11.20 -16.74 15.28
N THR A 344 10.33 -15.75 15.44
CA THR A 344 9.55 -15.58 16.70
C THR A 344 8.59 -16.74 16.93
N ASN A 345 7.96 -17.28 15.88
CA ASN A 345 7.06 -18.43 16.03
C ASN A 345 7.84 -19.73 16.33
N LEU A 346 8.99 -19.94 15.71
CA LEU A 346 9.90 -21.06 16.03
C LEU A 346 10.39 -20.97 17.48
N LYS A 347 10.88 -19.80 17.91
CA LYS A 347 11.32 -19.55 19.30
C LYS A 347 10.19 -19.65 20.33
N ALA A 348 8.95 -19.36 19.94
CA ALA A 348 7.79 -19.57 20.81
C ALA A 348 7.53 -21.07 21.02
N SER A 349 7.46 -21.85 19.93
CA SER A 349 7.27 -23.31 20.01
C SER A 349 8.40 -24.01 20.76
N ALA A 350 9.65 -23.58 20.57
CA ALA A 350 10.84 -24.13 21.22
C ALA A 350 11.11 -23.59 22.64
N SER A 351 10.21 -22.78 23.21
CA SER A 351 10.38 -22.28 24.57
C SER A 351 10.09 -23.37 25.62
N PRO A 352 10.83 -23.46 26.75
CA PRO A 352 10.58 -24.47 27.78
C PRO A 352 9.13 -24.44 28.31
N GLU A 353 8.56 -23.23 28.44
CA GLU A 353 7.17 -22.99 28.85
C GLU A 353 6.13 -23.65 27.92
N MET A 354 6.47 -23.85 26.64
CA MET A 354 5.65 -24.52 25.62
C MET A 354 5.97 -26.00 25.47
N VAL A 355 7.25 -26.38 25.49
CA VAL A 355 7.68 -27.79 25.42
C VAL A 355 7.07 -28.60 26.57
N GLU A 356 7.04 -28.04 27.77
CA GLU A 356 6.37 -28.64 28.94
C GLU A 356 4.88 -28.97 28.68
N VAL A 357 4.13 -28.09 28.02
CA VAL A 357 2.68 -28.32 27.82
C VAL A 357 2.39 -29.16 26.58
N LEU A 358 3.29 -29.16 25.60
CA LEU A 358 3.24 -30.12 24.50
C LEU A 358 3.53 -31.54 25.01
N SER A 359 4.49 -31.72 25.93
CA SER A 359 4.71 -33.00 26.64
C SER A 359 3.43 -33.45 27.36
N ARG A 360 2.91 -32.63 28.28
CA ARG A 360 1.68 -32.93 29.04
C ARG A 360 0.44 -33.17 28.16
N ARG A 361 0.36 -32.55 26.99
CA ARG A 361 -0.71 -32.85 26.01
C ARG A 361 -0.48 -34.22 25.37
N ASN A 362 0.74 -34.52 24.95
CA ASN A 362 1.07 -35.79 24.31
C ASN A 362 0.88 -36.98 25.27
N GLU A 363 1.27 -36.83 26.54
CA GLU A 363 1.01 -37.80 27.61
C GLU A 363 -0.49 -38.17 27.69
N VAL A 364 -1.38 -37.17 27.73
CA VAL A 364 -2.85 -37.39 27.75
C VAL A 364 -3.39 -37.90 26.40
N VAL A 365 -2.74 -37.56 25.27
CA VAL A 365 -3.09 -38.10 23.94
C VAL A 365 -2.70 -39.57 23.81
N GLU A 366 -1.58 -40.00 24.41
CA GLU A 366 -1.17 -41.41 24.45
C GLU A 366 -2.17 -42.25 25.28
N GLU A 367 -2.54 -41.79 26.49
CA GLU A 367 -3.63 -42.39 27.28
C GLU A 367 -4.99 -42.40 26.53
N PHE A 368 -5.26 -41.36 25.73
CA PHE A 368 -6.48 -41.28 24.93
C PHE A 368 -6.48 -42.30 23.78
N ILE A 369 -5.38 -42.47 23.05
CA ILE A 369 -5.24 -43.51 22.02
C ILE A 369 -5.48 -44.91 22.63
N GLU A 370 -4.99 -45.15 23.84
CA GLU A 370 -5.21 -46.42 24.55
C GLU A 370 -6.69 -46.71 24.86
N CYS A 371 -7.60 -45.75 24.75
CA CYS A 371 -9.03 -45.99 24.94
C CYS A 371 -9.73 -46.69 23.76
N PHE A 372 -9.10 -46.79 22.59
CA PHE A 372 -9.74 -47.21 21.34
C PHE A 372 -9.24 -48.54 20.77
N THR A 373 -10.09 -49.20 19.99
CA THR A 373 -9.72 -50.23 19.02
C THR A 373 -9.78 -49.63 17.60
N GLY A 374 -9.05 -50.22 16.66
CA GLY A 374 -8.95 -49.73 15.28
C GLY A 374 -7.68 -48.91 14.99
N PRO A 375 -7.48 -48.47 13.74
CA PRO A 375 -6.24 -47.88 13.25
C PRO A 375 -6.13 -46.36 13.54
N VAL A 376 -6.30 -45.95 14.81
CA VAL A 376 -6.25 -44.52 15.23
C VAL A 376 -4.96 -43.81 14.80
N MET A 377 -3.86 -44.56 14.63
CA MET A 377 -2.58 -44.07 14.12
C MET A 377 -2.60 -43.57 12.65
N ALA A 378 -3.70 -43.76 11.92
CA ALA A 378 -3.90 -43.18 10.58
C ALA A 378 -4.22 -41.67 10.61
N TYR A 379 -4.56 -41.13 11.78
CA TYR A 379 -5.03 -39.75 11.95
C TYR A 379 -3.88 -38.85 12.43
N ASP A 380 -3.83 -37.58 11.96
CA ASP A 380 -2.91 -36.59 12.51
C ASP A 380 -3.37 -36.10 13.90
N LEU A 381 -3.00 -36.86 14.92
CA LEU A 381 -3.28 -36.57 16.33
C LEU A 381 -2.50 -35.35 16.86
N THR A 382 -1.69 -34.66 16.04
CA THR A 382 -1.21 -33.32 16.41
C THR A 382 -2.33 -32.27 16.33
N SER A 383 -3.37 -32.52 15.55
CA SER A 383 -4.52 -31.64 15.33
C SER A 383 -5.71 -31.97 16.24
N LEU A 384 -6.24 -30.94 16.91
CA LEU A 384 -7.45 -31.07 17.74
C LEU A 384 -8.70 -31.45 16.91
N ALA A 385 -8.73 -31.10 15.62
CA ALA A 385 -9.82 -31.49 14.73
C ALA A 385 -9.86 -33.01 14.54
N GLN A 386 -8.72 -33.66 14.33
CA GLN A 386 -8.65 -35.11 14.16
C GLN A 386 -8.91 -35.85 15.48
N LEU A 387 -8.44 -35.33 16.62
CA LEU A 387 -8.78 -35.87 17.94
C LEU A 387 -10.30 -35.79 18.23
N ASN A 388 -10.99 -34.76 17.74
CA ASN A 388 -12.45 -34.68 17.80
C ASN A 388 -13.13 -35.66 16.83
N ASN A 389 -12.60 -35.83 15.62
CA ASN A 389 -13.13 -36.80 14.64
C ASN A 389 -13.08 -38.23 15.20
N VAL A 390 -11.91 -38.67 15.69
CA VAL A 390 -11.71 -39.99 16.34
C VAL A 390 -12.68 -40.21 17.50
N TYR A 391 -12.94 -39.18 18.32
CA TYR A 391 -13.89 -39.28 19.42
C TYR A 391 -15.36 -39.39 18.96
N ASN A 392 -15.73 -38.63 17.93
CA ASN A 392 -17.10 -38.61 17.39
C ASN A 392 -17.42 -39.92 16.65
N GLU A 393 -16.50 -40.39 15.79
CA GLU A 393 -16.59 -41.65 15.06
C GLU A 393 -16.81 -42.83 16.01
N ALA A 394 -16.01 -42.92 17.07
CA ALA A 394 -16.20 -43.93 18.12
C ALA A 394 -17.51 -43.78 18.91
N CYS A 395 -18.07 -42.56 19.00
CA CYS A 395 -19.39 -42.33 19.60
C CYS A 395 -20.54 -42.74 18.68
N GLU A 396 -20.40 -42.56 17.37
CA GLU A 396 -21.38 -42.96 16.34
C GLU A 396 -21.42 -44.49 16.20
N HIS A 397 -20.28 -45.18 16.33
CA HIS A 397 -20.19 -46.64 16.32
C HIS A 397 -20.35 -47.30 17.71
N ALA A 398 -20.70 -46.54 18.76
CA ALA A 398 -20.70 -47.06 20.14
C ALA A 398 -21.73 -48.17 20.43
N ASP A 399 -22.79 -48.28 19.63
CA ASP A 399 -23.83 -49.31 19.75
C ASP A 399 -23.71 -50.41 18.66
N ALA A 400 -22.63 -50.41 17.86
CA ALA A 400 -22.40 -51.40 16.81
C ALA A 400 -22.00 -52.76 17.39
N SER A 401 -22.87 -53.76 17.25
CA SER A 401 -22.69 -55.09 17.85
C SER A 401 -21.79 -56.06 17.07
N ILE A 402 -21.19 -55.60 15.97
CA ILE A 402 -20.33 -56.39 15.07
C ILE A 402 -19.08 -55.56 14.74
N SER A 403 -17.89 -56.13 14.95
CA SER A 403 -16.62 -55.48 14.63
C SER A 403 -16.29 -55.60 13.14
N GLU A 404 -16.84 -54.70 12.33
CA GLU A 404 -16.38 -54.53 10.95
C GLU A 404 -14.92 -54.04 10.95
N LYS A 405 -14.08 -54.65 10.10
CA LYS A 405 -12.63 -54.42 10.10
C LYS A 405 -12.28 -53.03 9.55
N GLY A 406 -12.13 -52.06 10.43
CA GLY A 406 -11.60 -50.74 10.10
C GLY A 406 -12.11 -49.63 11.02
N LEU A 407 -13.34 -49.79 11.54
CA LEU A 407 -13.99 -48.79 12.39
C LEU A 407 -13.20 -48.51 13.67
N ILE A 408 -13.15 -47.23 14.07
CA ILE A 408 -12.69 -46.85 15.40
C ILE A 408 -13.84 -47.09 16.39
N MET A 409 -13.57 -47.85 17.44
CA MET A 409 -14.51 -48.10 18.54
C MET A 409 -13.83 -47.87 19.89
N PHE A 410 -14.60 -47.67 20.96
CA PHE A 410 -14.05 -47.71 22.32
C PHE A 410 -13.72 -49.16 22.73
N LYS A 411 -12.62 -49.36 23.46
CA LYS A 411 -12.39 -50.60 24.23
C LYS A 411 -13.47 -50.76 25.31
N ASP A 412 -13.77 -52.00 25.69
CA ASP A 412 -14.75 -52.32 26.73
C ASP A 412 -14.54 -51.48 28.01
N GLY A 413 -15.59 -50.77 28.42
CA GLY A 413 -15.58 -49.89 29.60
C GLY A 413 -14.84 -48.55 29.44
N MET A 414 -14.01 -48.35 28.41
CA MET A 414 -13.13 -47.18 28.29
C MET A 414 -13.80 -45.89 27.83
N ARG A 415 -15.07 -45.92 27.37
CA ARG A 415 -15.81 -44.74 26.88
C ARG A 415 -15.83 -43.56 27.88
N GLY A 416 -15.97 -43.83 29.18
CA GLY A 416 -15.94 -42.80 30.22
C GLY A 416 -14.55 -42.20 30.44
N THR A 417 -13.51 -43.04 30.37
CA THR A 417 -12.10 -42.61 30.41
C THR A 417 -11.78 -41.73 29.20
N ALA A 418 -12.16 -42.17 27.99
CA ALA A 418 -11.98 -41.43 26.75
C ALA A 418 -12.64 -40.05 26.77
N ALA A 419 -13.87 -39.95 27.28
CA ALA A 419 -14.57 -38.67 27.44
C ALA A 419 -13.82 -37.71 28.39
N THR A 420 -13.31 -38.22 29.50
CA THR A 420 -12.56 -37.45 30.50
C THR A 420 -11.22 -36.95 29.94
N LEU A 421 -10.50 -37.81 29.21
CA LEU A 421 -9.26 -37.48 28.53
C LEU A 421 -9.49 -36.49 27.37
N HIS A 422 -10.61 -36.60 26.65
CA HIS A 422 -11.00 -35.68 25.58
C HIS A 422 -11.26 -34.25 26.10
N GLU A 423 -11.94 -34.12 27.24
CA GLU A 423 -12.12 -32.80 27.89
C GLU A 423 -10.78 -32.21 28.34
N GLU A 424 -9.90 -33.02 28.96
CA GLU A 424 -8.56 -32.59 29.36
C GLU A 424 -7.70 -32.21 28.14
N ILE A 425 -7.76 -32.96 27.03
CA ILE A 425 -7.08 -32.63 25.76
C ILE A 425 -7.55 -31.28 25.22
N ASN A 426 -8.86 -31.01 25.21
CA ASN A 426 -9.42 -29.74 24.77
C ASN A 426 -8.91 -28.58 25.65
N LYS A 427 -8.93 -28.76 26.97
CA LYS A 427 -8.40 -27.83 27.97
C LYS A 427 -6.89 -27.59 27.80
N ARG A 428 -6.07 -28.64 27.57
CA ARG A 428 -4.63 -28.53 27.28
C ARG A 428 -4.36 -27.84 25.95
N CYS A 429 -5.16 -28.07 24.92
CA CYS A 429 -5.08 -27.33 23.67
C CYS A 429 -5.40 -25.84 23.87
N GLN A 430 -6.37 -25.50 24.71
CA GLN A 430 -6.67 -24.11 25.06
C GLN A 430 -5.57 -23.47 25.94
N GLU A 431 -4.93 -24.22 26.84
CA GLU A 431 -3.71 -23.80 27.55
C GLU A 431 -2.55 -23.55 26.58
N ILE A 432 -2.31 -24.43 25.59
CA ILE A 432 -1.31 -24.28 24.54
C ILE A 432 -1.55 -22.99 23.74
N VAL A 433 -2.78 -22.72 23.30
CA VAL A 433 -3.12 -21.48 22.59
C VAL A 433 -2.85 -20.26 23.47
N ASN A 434 -3.19 -20.31 24.77
CA ASN A 434 -3.01 -19.19 25.69
C ASN A 434 -1.53 -18.95 26.06
N LYS A 435 -0.77 -20.00 26.39
CA LYS A 435 0.68 -19.92 26.63
C LYS A 435 1.42 -19.49 25.36
N ARG A 436 1.10 -20.04 24.17
CA ARG A 436 1.73 -19.63 22.89
C ARG A 436 1.47 -18.16 22.61
N ARG A 437 0.23 -17.68 22.82
CA ARG A 437 -0.10 -16.25 22.76
C ARG A 437 0.71 -15.42 23.77
N ALA A 438 0.93 -15.90 24.99
CA ALA A 438 1.74 -15.22 26.01
C ALA A 438 3.24 -15.17 25.66
N VAL A 439 3.83 -16.31 25.27
CA VAL A 439 5.25 -16.42 24.86
C VAL A 439 5.52 -15.61 23.58
N THR A 440 4.67 -15.72 22.54
CA THR A 440 4.81 -14.88 21.34
C THR A 440 4.66 -13.40 21.67
N ARG A 441 3.79 -13.00 22.61
CA ARG A 441 3.73 -11.61 23.11
C ARG A 441 4.98 -11.20 23.88
N LYS A 442 5.58 -12.08 24.68
CA LYS A 442 6.85 -11.85 25.42
C LYS A 442 8.01 -11.67 24.46
N LEU A 443 8.27 -12.64 23.58
CA LEU A 443 9.30 -12.59 22.54
C LEU A 443 9.12 -11.38 21.61
N LYS A 444 7.89 -11.08 21.16
CA LYS A 444 7.63 -9.91 20.30
C LYS A 444 7.82 -8.59 21.05
N ARG A 445 7.53 -8.51 22.35
CA ARG A 445 7.86 -7.34 23.20
C ARG A 445 9.37 -7.16 23.37
N GLU A 446 10.12 -8.24 23.50
CA GLU A 446 11.59 -8.24 23.59
C GLU A 446 12.25 -7.89 22.26
N ALA A 447 11.74 -8.41 21.15
CA ALA A 447 12.17 -8.05 19.79
C ALA A 447 11.87 -6.57 19.49
N ASP A 448 10.65 -6.11 19.75
CA ASP A 448 10.25 -4.69 19.66
C ASP A 448 11.18 -3.79 20.50
N GLN A 449 11.59 -4.25 21.68
CA GLN A 449 12.48 -3.50 22.58
C GLN A 449 13.94 -3.50 22.11
N LYS A 450 14.46 -4.63 21.61
CA LYS A 450 15.79 -4.73 20.99
C LYS A 450 15.86 -3.88 19.72
N GLN A 451 14.80 -3.87 18.90
CA GLN A 451 14.67 -3.02 17.72
C GLN A 451 14.59 -1.54 18.09
N SER A 452 13.74 -1.17 19.06
CA SER A 452 13.64 0.22 19.54
C SER A 452 14.98 0.72 20.10
N LYS A 453 15.75 -0.17 20.74
CA LYS A 453 17.11 0.12 21.22
C LYS A 453 18.10 0.28 20.06
N SER A 454 18.17 -0.65 19.10
CA SER A 454 19.15 -0.54 18.00
C SER A 454 18.90 0.65 17.07
N LEU A 455 17.64 1.09 16.93
CA LEU A 455 17.26 2.32 16.23
C LEU A 455 17.65 3.59 16.99
N ARG A 456 17.72 3.55 18.33
CA ARG A 456 18.24 4.67 19.16
C ARG A 456 19.76 4.70 19.18
N ASP A 457 20.39 3.56 19.41
CA ASP A 457 21.82 3.43 19.70
C ASP A 457 22.72 3.63 18.45
N GLY A 458 22.16 4.08 17.33
CA GLY A 458 22.92 4.54 16.17
C GLY A 458 23.55 3.43 15.32
N HIS A 459 23.19 2.17 15.51
CA HIS A 459 23.67 1.02 14.70
C HIS A 459 23.05 0.94 13.30
N PHE A 460 22.99 2.09 12.61
CA PHE A 460 22.90 2.21 11.15
C PHE A 460 24.29 2.14 10.48
N ALA A 461 25.34 1.88 11.27
CA ALA A 461 26.73 1.68 10.86
C ALA A 461 26.94 0.32 10.16
N GLY A 462 26.34 0.15 8.98
CA GLY A 462 26.90 -0.70 7.92
C GLY A 462 27.62 0.17 6.89
N THR A 463 28.68 -0.33 6.30
CA THR A 463 29.40 0.29 5.18
C THR A 463 28.49 0.47 3.96
N VAL A 464 28.92 1.29 3.00
CA VAL A 464 28.23 1.44 1.70
C VAL A 464 28.18 0.08 0.98
N ALA A 465 29.26 -0.69 1.01
CA ALA A 465 29.34 -2.01 0.37
C ALA A 465 28.30 -3.01 0.92
N GLU A 466 28.14 -3.09 2.25
CA GLU A 466 27.13 -3.97 2.87
C GLU A 466 25.70 -3.57 2.50
N ALA A 467 25.44 -2.26 2.36
CA ALA A 467 24.13 -1.77 1.94
C ALA A 467 23.83 -2.04 0.46
N HIS A 468 24.83 -1.91 -0.43
CA HIS A 468 24.72 -2.31 -1.84
C HIS A 468 24.51 -3.82 -1.99
N ALA A 469 25.19 -4.64 -1.17
CA ALA A 469 24.99 -6.09 -1.15
C ALA A 469 23.60 -6.51 -0.62
N ALA A 470 22.97 -5.70 0.24
CA ALA A 470 21.61 -5.91 0.69
C ALA A 470 20.55 -5.45 -0.34
N LEU A 471 20.83 -4.37 -1.08
CA LEU A 471 20.05 -3.92 -2.24
C LEU A 471 19.98 -5.00 -3.32
N ALA A 472 21.13 -5.45 -3.83
CA ALA A 472 21.20 -6.45 -4.91
C ALA A 472 20.52 -7.78 -4.56
N LYS A 473 20.41 -8.13 -3.27
CA LYS A 473 19.63 -9.29 -2.81
C LYS A 473 18.12 -9.06 -2.80
N LEU A 474 17.67 -7.82 -2.60
CA LEU A 474 16.24 -7.47 -2.65
C LEU A 474 15.76 -7.09 -4.04
N ASP A 475 16.63 -6.62 -4.92
CA ASP A 475 16.31 -6.49 -6.34
C ASP A 475 16.02 -7.87 -6.94
N ALA A 476 16.88 -8.87 -6.68
CA ALA A 476 16.64 -10.27 -7.08
C ALA A 476 15.35 -10.88 -6.48
N ILE A 477 14.99 -10.53 -5.23
CA ILE A 477 13.72 -10.97 -4.60
C ILE A 477 12.51 -10.17 -5.12
N ALA A 478 12.70 -8.93 -5.57
CA ALA A 478 11.64 -8.16 -6.22
C ALA A 478 11.34 -8.69 -7.63
N GLU A 479 12.36 -9.15 -8.36
CA GLU A 479 12.24 -9.89 -9.62
C GLU A 479 11.57 -11.28 -9.42
N GLU A 480 11.78 -11.92 -8.27
CA GLU A 480 11.12 -13.19 -7.87
C GLU A 480 9.63 -13.01 -7.49
N ILE A 481 9.23 -11.83 -6.99
CA ILE A 481 7.89 -11.59 -6.40
C ILE A 481 6.97 -10.73 -7.29
N LEU A 482 7.49 -9.94 -8.24
CA LEU A 482 6.68 -9.04 -9.07
C LEU A 482 7.02 -9.14 -10.57
N PRO A 483 6.05 -9.51 -11.45
CA PRO A 483 6.22 -9.32 -12.88
C PRO A 483 6.26 -7.81 -13.19
N THR A 484 7.34 -7.34 -13.80
CA THR A 484 7.52 -5.91 -14.08
C THR A 484 6.95 -5.47 -15.43
N LYS A 485 6.17 -4.37 -15.43
CA LYS A 485 6.21 -3.21 -16.37
C LYS A 485 5.89 -1.93 -15.54
N GLY A 486 6.24 -0.66 -15.84
CA GLY A 486 7.00 0.08 -16.88
C GLY A 486 7.15 1.59 -16.49
N PRO A 487 8.08 2.40 -17.07
CA PRO A 487 8.38 3.77 -16.60
C PRO A 487 8.26 4.93 -17.63
N HIS A 488 8.01 6.14 -17.12
CA HIS A 488 7.75 7.39 -17.88
C HIS A 488 8.88 7.93 -18.75
N GLN A 489 8.59 8.18 -20.06
CA GLN A 489 9.21 9.33 -20.77
C GLN A 489 8.54 9.86 -22.06
N ASP A 490 7.78 9.09 -22.86
CA ASP A 490 7.21 9.58 -24.16
C ASP A 490 5.97 10.49 -24.07
N PHE A 491 5.71 11.03 -22.88
CA PHE A 491 4.48 11.73 -22.51
C PHE A 491 4.13 12.94 -23.40
N ASN A 492 5.13 13.66 -23.91
CA ASN A 492 4.90 14.88 -24.71
C ASN A 492 4.44 14.57 -26.14
N ALA A 493 5.02 13.56 -26.79
CA ALA A 493 4.60 13.13 -28.12
C ALA A 493 3.22 12.45 -28.07
N TRP A 494 2.97 11.68 -27.00
CA TRP A 494 1.65 11.13 -26.70
C TRP A 494 0.59 12.23 -26.53
N LYS A 495 0.90 13.29 -25.77
CA LYS A 495 0.00 14.43 -25.57
C LYS A 495 -0.35 15.14 -26.89
N GLU A 496 0.63 15.42 -27.75
CA GLU A 496 0.40 16.06 -29.06
C GLU A 496 -0.40 15.19 -30.06
N ASN A 497 -0.51 13.88 -29.83
CA ASN A 497 -1.38 12.99 -30.60
C ASN A 497 -2.77 12.84 -29.94
N LEU A 498 -2.85 12.79 -28.62
CA LEU A 498 -4.13 12.74 -27.89
C LEU A 498 -4.94 14.03 -28.09
N GLU A 499 -4.29 15.19 -28.02
CA GLU A 499 -4.92 16.48 -28.33
C GLU A 499 -5.30 16.60 -29.81
N ARG A 500 -4.68 15.83 -30.71
CA ARG A 500 -5.10 15.71 -32.13
C ARG A 500 -6.32 14.80 -32.30
N SER A 501 -6.36 13.64 -31.64
CA SER A 501 -7.50 12.72 -31.67
C SER A 501 -8.77 13.41 -31.16
N TYR A 502 -8.67 14.12 -30.03
CA TYR A 502 -9.80 14.84 -29.46
C TYR A 502 -10.32 15.99 -30.33
N LEU A 503 -9.45 16.65 -31.09
CA LEU A 503 -9.84 17.68 -32.06
C LEU A 503 -10.46 17.08 -33.33
N GLN A 504 -10.08 15.86 -33.71
CA GLN A 504 -10.67 15.14 -34.83
C GLN A 504 -12.05 14.58 -34.46
N GLU A 505 -12.18 13.88 -33.33
CA GLU A 505 -13.48 13.38 -32.83
C GLU A 505 -14.48 14.51 -32.59
N ALA A 506 -14.02 15.68 -32.11
CA ALA A 506 -14.87 16.86 -31.96
C ALA A 506 -15.26 17.52 -33.30
N ALA A 507 -14.47 17.34 -34.36
CA ALA A 507 -14.82 17.80 -35.70
C ALA A 507 -15.78 16.83 -36.39
N GLU A 508 -15.56 15.52 -36.27
CA GLU A 508 -16.44 14.47 -36.80
C GLU A 508 -17.82 14.52 -36.11
N ALA A 509 -17.87 14.69 -34.79
CA ALA A 509 -19.13 14.92 -34.06
C ALA A 509 -19.84 16.23 -34.46
N ALA A 510 -19.09 17.28 -34.81
CA ALA A 510 -19.68 18.53 -35.32
C ALA A 510 -20.16 18.40 -36.77
N GLU A 511 -19.55 17.56 -37.60
CA GLU A 511 -20.09 17.21 -38.92
C GLU A 511 -21.36 16.35 -38.78
N ASP A 512 -21.42 15.39 -37.86
CA ASP A 512 -22.65 14.62 -37.59
C ASP A 512 -23.78 15.51 -37.06
N GLU A 513 -23.50 16.45 -36.15
CA GLU A 513 -24.49 17.42 -35.65
C GLU A 513 -24.95 18.40 -36.75
N TYR A 514 -24.03 18.82 -37.64
CA TYR A 514 -24.35 19.66 -38.81
C TYR A 514 -25.19 18.91 -39.87
N ASN A 515 -24.93 17.62 -40.08
CA ASN A 515 -25.70 16.77 -40.99
C ASN A 515 -27.07 16.36 -40.42
N ALA A 516 -27.26 16.42 -39.10
CA ALA A 516 -28.54 16.11 -38.46
C ALA A 516 -29.58 17.24 -38.58
N ASP A 517 -29.16 18.49 -38.78
CA ASP A 517 -30.02 19.69 -38.61
C ASP A 517 -30.40 20.42 -39.91
N ASP A 518 -29.98 19.95 -41.10
CA ASP A 518 -30.28 20.62 -42.39
C ASP A 518 -31.79 20.65 -42.75
N ASP A 519 -32.61 19.75 -42.19
CA ASP A 519 -34.07 19.84 -42.29
C ASP A 519 -34.67 20.89 -41.33
N LEU A 520 -34.03 21.17 -40.19
CA LEU A 520 -34.46 22.23 -39.27
C LEU A 520 -34.00 23.62 -39.74
N PHE A 521 -32.79 23.72 -40.29
CA PHE A 521 -32.17 24.99 -40.71
C PHE A 521 -33.01 25.75 -41.76
N LYS A 522 -33.70 25.03 -42.65
CA LYS A 522 -34.64 25.60 -43.63
C LYS A 522 -35.89 26.23 -43.01
N SER A 523 -36.25 25.86 -41.77
CA SER A 523 -37.37 26.46 -41.03
C SER A 523 -36.98 27.69 -40.21
N VAL A 524 -35.68 27.85 -39.89
CA VAL A 524 -35.16 28.93 -39.05
C VAL A 524 -34.72 30.15 -39.86
N GLN A 525 -34.24 29.96 -41.11
CA GLN A 525 -33.72 31.06 -41.95
C GLN A 525 -34.72 32.19 -42.29
N GLU A 526 -36.02 32.05 -42.04
CA GLU A 526 -36.98 33.16 -42.14
C GLU A 526 -37.02 34.08 -40.89
N LYS A 527 -36.27 33.79 -39.82
CA LYS A 527 -36.39 34.52 -38.54
C LYS A 527 -35.04 34.84 -37.85
N VAL A 528 -34.93 36.13 -37.50
CA VAL A 528 -33.95 36.77 -36.61
C VAL A 528 -32.55 37.00 -37.19
N THR A 529 -32.30 38.27 -37.51
CA THR A 529 -30.97 38.89 -37.55
C THR A 529 -30.55 39.36 -36.15
N ASP A 530 -29.24 39.64 -36.01
CA ASP A 530 -28.55 40.35 -34.92
C ASP A 530 -28.18 39.61 -33.62
N CYS A 531 -27.10 40.15 -33.02
CA CYS A 531 -26.48 39.85 -31.73
C CYS A 531 -25.57 38.61 -31.60
N ASN A 532 -24.30 38.89 -31.31
CA ASN A 532 -23.20 37.94 -31.06
C ASN A 532 -22.55 38.26 -29.69
N PRO A 533 -22.48 37.28 -28.77
CA PRO A 533 -21.51 37.28 -27.68
C PRO A 533 -20.56 36.07 -27.71
N GLN A 534 -19.36 36.25 -27.15
CA GLN A 534 -18.35 35.19 -27.01
C GLN A 534 -18.73 34.15 -25.92
N PRO A 535 -18.23 32.91 -26.00
CA PRO A 535 -18.48 31.90 -24.97
C PRO A 535 -17.67 32.16 -23.69
N GLU A 536 -18.36 32.30 -22.56
CA GLU A 536 -17.76 32.22 -21.22
C GLU A 536 -17.56 30.75 -20.79
N PRO A 537 -16.57 30.44 -19.92
CA PRO A 537 -16.39 29.09 -19.40
C PRO A 537 -17.61 28.62 -18.59
N LEU A 538 -18.04 27.37 -18.80
CA LEU A 538 -19.28 26.80 -18.26
C LEU A 538 -19.27 26.63 -16.73
N VAL A 539 -19.47 27.72 -15.98
CA VAL A 539 -19.75 27.66 -14.54
C VAL A 539 -21.25 27.42 -14.36
N VAL A 540 -21.61 26.21 -13.95
CA VAL A 540 -23.02 25.81 -13.78
C VAL A 540 -23.66 26.52 -12.59
N TYR A 541 -24.26 27.68 -12.85
CA TYR A 541 -25.30 28.30 -12.04
C TYR A 541 -26.64 28.11 -12.74
N ALA A 542 -27.49 27.24 -12.19
CA ALA A 542 -28.87 27.13 -12.61
C ALA A 542 -29.74 28.07 -11.75
N ASP A 543 -30.14 29.20 -12.32
CA ASP A 543 -31.21 30.01 -11.73
C ASP A 543 -32.57 29.28 -11.84
N GLY A 544 -33.50 29.60 -10.94
CA GLY A 544 -34.69 28.79 -10.72
C GLY A 544 -35.81 28.96 -11.75
N ALA A 545 -36.31 27.83 -12.26
CA ALA A 545 -37.65 27.72 -12.84
C ALA A 545 -38.29 26.40 -12.36
N ASP A 546 -39.52 26.45 -11.85
CA ASP A 546 -40.24 25.28 -11.36
C ASP A 546 -40.77 24.41 -12.51
N LEU A 547 -40.26 23.18 -12.64
CA LEU A 547 -40.96 22.08 -13.30
C LEU A 547 -40.81 20.82 -12.45
N ALA A 548 -41.93 20.32 -11.95
CA ALA A 548 -42.02 19.02 -11.30
C ALA A 548 -42.57 18.00 -12.30
N ASP A 549 -41.76 16.98 -12.61
CA ASP A 549 -42.20 15.77 -13.31
C ASP A 549 -41.59 14.55 -12.59
N GLU A 550 -42.46 13.72 -12.02
CA GLU A 550 -42.08 12.54 -11.23
C GLU A 550 -42.18 11.25 -12.07
N SER A 551 -41.45 11.17 -13.18
CA SER A 551 -41.49 9.99 -14.07
C SER A 551 -40.16 9.61 -14.73
N LEU A 552 -39.13 9.33 -13.93
CA LEU A 552 -37.88 8.72 -14.40
C LEU A 552 -37.45 7.54 -13.52
N GLU A 553 -37.76 6.32 -13.97
CA GLU A 553 -37.25 5.08 -13.39
C GLU A 553 -35.74 4.98 -13.63
N THR A 554 -34.94 5.35 -12.63
CA THR A 554 -33.48 5.23 -12.74
C THR A 554 -33.07 3.77 -12.60
N ASP A 555 -32.89 3.10 -13.74
CA ASP A 555 -32.33 1.76 -13.82
C ASP A 555 -30.89 1.78 -13.27
N THR A 556 -30.76 1.48 -11.97
CA THR A 556 -29.49 1.66 -11.25
C THR A 556 -28.47 0.59 -11.63
N TYR A 557 -27.51 0.97 -12.48
CA TYR A 557 -26.32 0.20 -12.83
C TYR A 557 -25.51 -0.20 -11.59
N LYS A 558 -25.88 -1.32 -10.98
CA LYS A 558 -25.14 -1.99 -9.89
C LYS A 558 -23.96 -2.78 -10.46
N LEU A 559 -23.02 -2.08 -11.11
CA LEU A 559 -21.70 -2.63 -11.33
C LEU A 559 -21.10 -3.02 -9.97
N PRO A 560 -20.64 -4.26 -9.78
CA PRO A 560 -19.99 -4.67 -8.54
C PRO A 560 -18.84 -3.73 -8.19
N ILE A 561 -18.77 -3.28 -6.93
CA ILE A 561 -17.69 -2.40 -6.44
C ILE A 561 -16.30 -3.00 -6.73
N ARG A 562 -16.21 -4.34 -6.78
CA ARG A 562 -15.01 -5.05 -7.24
C ARG A 562 -14.62 -4.70 -8.67
N GLU A 563 -15.54 -4.80 -9.64
CA GLU A 563 -15.25 -4.56 -11.06
C GLU A 563 -14.84 -3.10 -11.29
N VAL A 564 -15.51 -2.13 -10.66
CA VAL A 564 -15.11 -0.72 -10.80
C VAL A 564 -13.77 -0.43 -10.13
N LEU A 565 -13.45 -1.07 -8.99
CA LEU A 565 -12.13 -0.93 -8.36
C LEU A 565 -11.02 -1.66 -9.13
N ASP A 566 -11.30 -2.82 -9.71
CA ASP A 566 -10.35 -3.57 -10.54
C ASP A 566 -10.13 -2.83 -11.89
N HIS A 567 -11.16 -2.16 -12.44
CA HIS A 567 -11.04 -1.29 -13.63
C HIS A 567 -10.33 0.04 -13.33
N LEU A 568 -10.56 0.65 -12.16
CA LEU A 568 -9.76 1.79 -11.67
C LEU A 568 -8.30 1.39 -11.43
N LEU A 569 -8.04 0.19 -10.88
CA LEU A 569 -6.67 -0.35 -10.82
C LEU A 569 -6.09 -0.63 -12.21
N HIS A 570 -6.90 -1.06 -13.18
CA HIS A 570 -6.48 -1.23 -14.56
C HIS A 570 -6.04 0.11 -15.15
N MET A 571 -6.88 1.15 -15.11
CA MET A 571 -6.51 2.51 -15.55
C MET A 571 -5.30 3.10 -14.80
N LEU A 572 -5.08 2.75 -13.52
CA LEU A 572 -3.90 3.14 -12.74
C LEU A 572 -2.62 2.40 -13.12
N LEU A 573 -2.72 1.27 -13.83
CA LEU A 573 -1.61 0.40 -14.22
C LEU A 573 -1.42 0.30 -15.75
N GLU A 574 -2.40 0.68 -16.55
CA GLU A 574 -2.37 0.64 -18.02
C GLU A 574 -1.33 1.58 -18.63
N PRO A 575 -1.18 2.85 -18.18
CA PRO A 575 -0.09 3.71 -18.62
C PRO A 575 1.29 3.12 -18.30
N ILE A 576 1.39 2.40 -17.19
CA ILE A 576 2.60 1.70 -16.73
C ILE A 576 2.88 0.46 -17.60
N PHE A 577 1.85 -0.24 -18.08
CA PHE A 577 1.98 -1.38 -19.00
C PHE A 577 2.29 -0.96 -20.44
N HIS A 578 1.50 -0.05 -21.03
CA HIS A 578 1.71 0.50 -22.38
C HIS A 578 3.15 1.00 -22.54
N GLN A 579 3.67 1.74 -21.57
CA GLN A 579 4.96 2.40 -21.74
C GLN A 579 6.17 1.44 -21.77
N ARG A 580 6.07 0.21 -21.22
CA ARG A 580 7.06 -0.86 -21.48
C ARG A 580 6.60 -1.88 -22.54
N HIS A 581 5.42 -1.73 -23.13
CA HIS A 581 5.11 -2.30 -24.43
C HIS A 581 5.86 -1.49 -25.49
N ASP A 582 5.61 -0.17 -25.52
CA ASP A 582 6.12 0.77 -26.52
C ASP A 582 7.66 0.88 -26.50
N GLN A 583 8.31 0.92 -25.34
CA GLN A 583 9.78 0.88 -25.21
C GLN A 583 10.45 -0.38 -25.81
N PHE A 584 9.67 -1.43 -26.10
CA PHE A 584 10.14 -2.64 -26.79
C PHE A 584 9.56 -2.76 -28.21
N HIS A 585 8.55 -1.97 -28.57
CA HIS A 585 7.94 -1.94 -29.90
C HIS A 585 8.65 -0.93 -30.81
N SER A 586 9.79 -1.34 -31.34
CA SER A 586 10.29 -0.77 -32.61
C SER A 586 9.54 -1.39 -33.81
N PRO A 587 9.55 -0.78 -35.00
CA PRO A 587 8.98 -1.40 -36.21
C PRO A 587 9.58 -2.77 -36.58
N TRP A 588 10.82 -3.07 -36.14
CA TRP A 588 11.41 -4.40 -36.26
C TRP A 588 10.71 -5.48 -35.39
N MET A 589 9.99 -5.08 -34.34
CA MET A 589 9.16 -5.92 -33.48
C MET A 589 7.70 -5.94 -33.95
N GLU A 590 7.18 -4.83 -34.47
CA GLU A 590 5.85 -4.80 -35.12
C GLU A 590 5.80 -5.67 -36.38
N LEU A 591 6.93 -5.90 -37.05
CA LEU A 591 7.06 -6.92 -38.10
C LEU A 591 6.61 -8.33 -37.65
N GLU A 592 6.61 -8.66 -36.34
CA GLU A 592 6.09 -9.94 -35.84
C GLU A 592 4.56 -10.01 -35.93
N LEU A 593 3.85 -8.89 -35.79
CA LEU A 593 2.40 -8.79 -36.02
C LEU A 593 2.09 -8.94 -37.51
N ALA A 594 2.87 -8.28 -38.37
CA ALA A 594 2.75 -8.42 -39.83
C ALA A 594 3.14 -9.82 -40.36
N MET A 595 3.78 -10.65 -39.54
CA MET A 595 4.06 -12.06 -39.85
C MET A 595 2.87 -12.99 -39.54
N VAL A 596 1.85 -12.53 -38.80
CA VAL A 596 0.64 -13.31 -38.48
C VAL A 596 -0.44 -13.00 -39.53
N LYS A 597 -0.95 -14.04 -40.20
CA LYS A 597 -2.13 -13.91 -41.08
C LYS A 597 -3.41 -13.90 -40.23
N PRO A 598 -4.48 -13.18 -40.65
CA PRO A 598 -5.78 -13.17 -39.94
C PRO A 598 -6.35 -14.56 -39.70
N SER A 599 -6.15 -15.49 -40.63
CA SER A 599 -6.28 -16.93 -40.40
C SER A 599 -4.90 -17.51 -40.06
N PHE A 600 -4.58 -17.62 -38.77
CA PHE A 600 -3.31 -18.20 -38.33
C PHE A 600 -3.28 -19.72 -38.60
N ASP A 601 -2.41 -20.16 -39.51
CA ASP A 601 -2.26 -21.54 -39.98
C ASP A 601 -1.17 -22.31 -39.21
N GLY A 602 -0.86 -21.89 -37.98
CA GLY A 602 0.27 -22.36 -37.20
C GLY A 602 1.63 -21.82 -37.68
N LYS A 603 1.67 -20.97 -38.71
CA LYS A 603 2.90 -20.47 -39.33
C LYS A 603 2.94 -18.96 -39.39
N TYR A 604 4.15 -18.44 -39.29
CA TYR A 604 4.49 -17.04 -39.49
C TYR A 604 4.94 -16.86 -40.94
N HIS A 605 4.48 -15.81 -41.62
CA HIS A 605 4.67 -15.59 -43.06
C HIS A 605 5.52 -14.35 -43.31
N CYS A 606 6.24 -14.33 -44.42
CA CYS A 606 7.05 -13.19 -44.86
C CYS A 606 6.19 -11.93 -45.08
N PRO A 607 6.37 -10.83 -44.30
CA PRO A 607 5.55 -9.63 -44.39
C PRO A 607 5.78 -8.83 -45.69
N ALA A 608 6.82 -9.18 -46.47
CA ALA A 608 7.02 -8.65 -47.82
C ALA A 608 6.12 -9.30 -48.89
N GLY A 609 5.11 -10.09 -48.50
CA GLY A 609 4.24 -10.81 -49.43
C GLY A 609 4.93 -11.96 -50.17
N CYS A 610 6.07 -12.44 -49.66
CA CYS A 610 6.84 -13.51 -50.29
C CYS A 610 6.42 -14.91 -49.76
N ASN A 611 6.59 -15.97 -50.55
CA ASN A 611 6.07 -17.30 -50.23
C ASN A 611 6.82 -18.05 -49.09
N PHE A 612 7.67 -17.37 -48.32
CA PHE A 612 8.38 -17.97 -47.20
C PHE A 612 7.50 -17.94 -45.93
N SER A 613 7.30 -19.09 -45.30
CA SER A 613 6.68 -19.20 -43.98
C SER A 613 7.37 -20.24 -43.11
N PHE A 614 7.28 -20.08 -41.78
CA PHE A 614 7.90 -21.00 -40.81
C PHE A 614 7.16 -20.95 -39.46
N GLU A 615 7.25 -22.02 -38.67
CA GLU A 615 6.61 -22.15 -37.35
C GLU A 615 7.31 -21.30 -36.25
N SER A 616 8.39 -20.60 -36.59
CA SER A 616 9.16 -19.75 -35.69
C SER A 616 9.44 -18.39 -36.31
N ILE A 617 9.00 -17.34 -35.62
CA ILE A 617 9.19 -15.94 -35.99
C ILE A 617 10.68 -15.62 -36.23
N VAL A 618 11.60 -16.21 -35.46
CA VAL A 618 13.05 -16.00 -35.60
C VAL A 618 13.56 -16.45 -36.98
N LYS A 619 13.01 -17.53 -37.54
CA LYS A 619 13.37 -18.02 -38.89
C LYS A 619 12.80 -17.10 -39.97
N VAL A 620 11.59 -16.58 -39.79
CA VAL A 620 10.98 -15.60 -40.72
C VAL A 620 11.71 -14.26 -40.67
N ARG A 621 12.13 -13.78 -39.50
CA ARG A 621 13.00 -12.61 -39.32
C ARG A 621 14.37 -12.78 -39.98
N ASN A 622 14.98 -13.95 -39.87
CA ASN A 622 16.26 -14.22 -40.53
C ASN A 622 16.09 -14.30 -42.06
N HIS A 623 15.00 -14.87 -42.56
CA HIS A 623 14.65 -14.79 -43.97
C HIS A 623 14.40 -13.33 -44.42
N ALA A 624 13.69 -12.52 -43.62
CA ALA A 624 13.31 -11.15 -43.94
C ALA A 624 14.50 -10.23 -44.25
N VAL A 625 15.69 -10.51 -43.72
CA VAL A 625 16.96 -9.80 -44.00
C VAL A 625 17.96 -10.60 -44.82
N SER A 626 17.53 -11.73 -45.40
CA SER A 626 18.32 -12.54 -46.36
C SER A 626 18.12 -12.06 -47.80
N ASP A 627 19.04 -12.44 -48.68
CA ASP A 627 18.97 -12.16 -50.13
C ASP A 627 17.77 -12.81 -50.85
N MET A 628 16.99 -13.65 -50.15
CA MET A 628 15.77 -14.27 -50.66
C MET A 628 14.48 -13.46 -50.37
N CYS A 629 14.55 -12.35 -49.63
CA CYS A 629 13.38 -11.53 -49.31
C CYS A 629 13.28 -10.30 -50.22
N ALA A 630 12.12 -10.10 -50.86
CA ALA A 630 11.87 -9.01 -51.81
C ALA A 630 11.98 -7.59 -51.19
N LYS A 631 11.88 -7.46 -49.87
CA LYS A 631 12.08 -6.19 -49.11
C LYS A 631 13.27 -6.27 -48.14
N LYS A 632 14.31 -7.05 -48.48
CA LYS A 632 15.52 -7.22 -47.64
C LYS A 632 16.03 -5.90 -47.07
N ASP A 633 16.20 -4.89 -47.92
CA ASP A 633 16.87 -3.64 -47.51
C ASP A 633 16.00 -2.78 -46.59
N GLU A 634 14.67 -2.79 -46.76
CA GLU A 634 13.73 -2.18 -45.81
C GLU A 634 13.82 -2.87 -44.44
N HIS A 635 13.70 -4.19 -44.42
CA HIS A 635 13.78 -4.98 -43.19
C HIS A 635 15.14 -4.86 -42.50
N LEU A 636 16.23 -4.80 -43.27
CA LEU A 636 17.59 -4.64 -42.78
C LEU A 636 17.79 -3.24 -42.18
N ALA A 637 17.25 -2.19 -42.81
CA ALA A 637 17.23 -0.84 -42.24
C ALA A 637 16.47 -0.80 -40.91
N LEU A 638 15.30 -1.44 -40.81
CA LEU A 638 14.54 -1.55 -39.55
C LEU A 638 15.32 -2.32 -38.47
N LYS A 639 15.99 -3.42 -38.84
CA LYS A 639 16.84 -4.21 -37.94
C LYS A 639 18.02 -3.39 -37.41
N LEU A 640 18.71 -2.65 -38.29
CA LEU A 640 19.84 -1.79 -37.93
C LEU A 640 19.40 -0.61 -37.06
N ALA A 641 18.23 -0.01 -37.33
CA ALA A 641 17.65 1.03 -36.49
C ALA A 641 17.31 0.51 -35.08
N HIS A 642 16.69 -0.67 -34.97
CA HIS A 642 16.44 -1.35 -33.69
C HIS A 642 17.74 -1.68 -32.94
N GLN A 643 18.78 -2.15 -33.65
CA GLN A 643 20.10 -2.41 -33.06
C GLN A 643 20.75 -1.11 -32.54
N ALA A 644 20.74 -0.03 -33.32
CA ALA A 644 21.28 1.26 -32.90
C ALA A 644 20.52 1.86 -31.70
N ALA A 645 19.19 1.74 -31.66
CA ALA A 645 18.38 2.13 -30.50
C ALA A 645 18.72 1.27 -29.26
N THR A 646 18.87 -0.04 -29.44
CA THR A 646 19.29 -0.98 -28.40
C THR A 646 20.69 -0.66 -27.87
N GLU A 647 21.66 -0.35 -28.73
CA GLU A 647 23.02 0.02 -28.32
C GLU A 647 23.05 1.38 -27.61
N LYS A 648 22.27 2.36 -28.08
CA LYS A 648 22.06 3.65 -27.40
C LYS A 648 21.52 3.43 -25.99
N TYR A 649 20.50 2.59 -25.82
CA TYR A 649 19.95 2.21 -24.51
C TYR A 649 21.02 1.55 -23.61
N ASN A 650 21.70 0.50 -24.11
CA ASN A 650 22.74 -0.23 -23.36
C ASN A 650 23.96 0.64 -23.00
N LYS A 651 24.13 1.82 -23.62
CA LYS A 651 25.16 2.81 -23.28
C LYS A 651 24.75 3.75 -22.13
N TYR A 652 23.45 3.98 -21.92
CA TYR A 652 22.93 4.79 -20.83
C TYR A 652 22.60 3.99 -19.56
N GLU A 653 22.49 2.67 -19.65
CA GLU A 653 22.24 1.78 -18.50
C GLU A 653 23.40 0.76 -18.30
N PRO A 654 24.51 1.15 -17.63
CA PRO A 654 25.71 0.29 -17.50
C PRO A 654 25.47 -1.06 -16.82
N HIS A 655 24.43 -1.17 -16.00
CA HIS A 655 24.07 -2.43 -15.33
C HIS A 655 23.52 -3.48 -16.30
N ALA A 656 22.72 -3.07 -17.29
CA ALA A 656 22.14 -3.98 -18.28
C ALA A 656 23.21 -4.67 -19.13
N LYS A 657 24.28 -3.94 -19.50
CA LYS A 657 25.42 -4.51 -20.22
C LYS A 657 26.12 -5.61 -19.41
N ASN A 658 26.42 -5.37 -18.14
CA ASN A 658 27.05 -6.36 -17.26
C ASN A 658 26.19 -7.63 -17.11
N ILE A 659 24.87 -7.50 -17.05
CA ILE A 659 23.94 -8.64 -17.01
C ILE A 659 23.98 -9.41 -18.34
N ARG A 660 23.97 -8.71 -19.48
CA ARG A 660 23.99 -9.32 -20.83
C ARG A 660 25.29 -10.04 -21.13
N ASP A 661 26.43 -9.47 -20.75
CA ASP A 661 27.76 -10.07 -20.91
C ASP A 661 27.95 -11.26 -19.96
N ARG A 662 27.36 -11.22 -18.75
CA ARG A 662 27.35 -12.36 -17.81
C ARG A 662 26.42 -13.49 -18.28
N ARG A 663 25.28 -13.17 -18.89
CA ARG A 663 24.37 -14.16 -19.50
C ARG A 663 25.03 -14.83 -20.72
N LYS A 664 25.71 -14.06 -21.58
CA LYS A 664 26.56 -14.63 -22.65
C LYS A 664 27.62 -15.60 -22.13
N LYS A 665 28.22 -15.34 -20.96
CA LYS A 665 29.15 -16.29 -20.33
C LYS A 665 28.47 -17.54 -19.79
N LEU A 666 27.27 -17.43 -19.22
CA LEU A 666 26.50 -18.59 -18.76
C LEU A 666 26.08 -19.49 -19.92
N ASN A 667 25.49 -18.92 -20.98
CA ASN A 667 25.13 -19.70 -22.18
C ASN A 667 26.36 -20.35 -22.84
N ALA A 668 27.51 -19.67 -22.89
CA ALA A 668 28.78 -20.25 -23.36
C ALA A 668 29.47 -21.20 -22.35
N MET A 669 28.79 -21.59 -21.27
CA MET A 669 29.16 -22.68 -20.36
C MET A 669 28.09 -23.78 -20.36
N GLU A 670 26.81 -23.44 -20.58
CA GLU A 670 25.74 -24.39 -20.92
C GLU A 670 26.03 -25.12 -22.25
N ASP A 671 26.64 -24.44 -23.23
CA ASP A 671 27.15 -25.03 -24.49
C ASP A 671 28.44 -25.90 -24.28
N SER A 672 28.54 -26.67 -23.17
CA SER A 672 29.64 -27.63 -22.95
C SER A 672 29.13 -28.99 -22.49
N ASP A 673 29.34 -30.01 -23.33
CA ASP A 673 28.59 -31.28 -23.35
C ASP A 673 28.82 -32.24 -22.16
N GLU A 674 29.49 -31.82 -21.07
CA GLU A 674 29.90 -32.70 -19.96
C GLU A 674 28.89 -32.78 -18.78
N GLU A 675 27.98 -31.81 -18.58
CA GLU A 675 26.98 -31.87 -17.48
C GLU A 675 25.66 -32.55 -17.88
N ASP A 676 25.22 -32.42 -19.13
CA ASP A 676 23.92 -32.96 -19.60
C ASP A 676 23.86 -34.50 -19.58
N GLU A 677 24.96 -35.19 -19.89
CA GLU A 677 25.01 -36.66 -19.87
C GLU A 677 24.85 -37.20 -18.43
N PHE A 678 25.29 -36.44 -17.42
CA PHE A 678 25.20 -36.83 -16.00
C PHE A 678 23.79 -36.67 -15.44
N GLU A 679 23.13 -35.52 -15.66
CA GLU A 679 21.76 -35.31 -15.18
C GLU A 679 20.72 -36.11 -15.98
N SER A 680 20.95 -36.37 -17.27
CA SER A 680 20.13 -37.28 -18.06
C SER A 680 20.14 -38.72 -17.51
N ALA A 681 21.34 -39.26 -17.18
CA ALA A 681 21.48 -40.56 -16.55
C ALA A 681 20.83 -40.64 -15.15
N LYS A 682 20.78 -39.51 -14.43
CA LYS A 682 20.14 -39.38 -13.12
C LYS A 682 18.61 -39.28 -13.22
N ALA A 683 18.07 -38.55 -14.20
CA ALA A 683 16.65 -38.53 -14.53
C ALA A 683 16.13 -39.91 -14.97
N THR A 684 16.90 -40.64 -15.79
CA THR A 684 16.57 -42.00 -16.25
C THR A 684 16.46 -42.97 -15.07
N LYS A 685 17.39 -42.91 -14.10
CA LYS A 685 17.34 -43.72 -12.87
C LYS A 685 16.14 -43.37 -11.97
N ALA A 686 15.77 -42.09 -11.88
CA ALA A 686 14.59 -41.68 -11.12
C ALA A 686 13.28 -42.22 -11.76
N LEU A 687 13.17 -42.15 -13.09
CA LEU A 687 12.02 -42.71 -13.82
C LEU A 687 11.94 -44.24 -13.71
N GLN A 688 13.08 -44.95 -13.75
CA GLN A 688 13.11 -46.39 -13.52
C GLN A 688 12.62 -46.75 -12.11
N ALA A 689 13.10 -46.06 -11.07
CA ALA A 689 12.66 -46.31 -9.70
C ALA A 689 11.16 -46.06 -9.47
N ILE A 690 10.58 -45.09 -10.19
CA ILE A 690 9.12 -44.84 -10.19
C ILE A 690 8.37 -45.98 -10.90
N HIS A 691 8.89 -46.46 -12.04
CA HIS A 691 8.30 -47.59 -12.76
C HIS A 691 8.33 -48.88 -11.93
N ASP A 692 9.47 -49.18 -11.28
CA ASP A 692 9.65 -50.38 -10.46
C ASP A 692 8.67 -50.37 -9.25
N PHE A 693 8.47 -49.22 -8.61
CA PHE A 693 7.49 -49.03 -7.54
C PHE A 693 6.03 -49.24 -8.01
N ILE A 694 5.69 -48.82 -9.23
CA ILE A 694 4.36 -49.03 -9.81
C ILE A 694 4.13 -50.52 -10.12
N GLU A 695 5.15 -51.26 -10.58
CA GLU A 695 5.04 -52.71 -10.81
C GLU A 695 4.96 -53.51 -9.49
N GLU A 696 5.68 -53.13 -8.42
CA GLU A 696 5.47 -53.70 -7.08
C GLU A 696 4.03 -53.48 -6.58
N GLY A 697 3.48 -52.27 -6.75
CA GLY A 697 2.09 -51.95 -6.43
C GLY A 697 1.09 -52.82 -7.20
N ARG A 698 1.32 -53.03 -8.50
CA ARG A 698 0.50 -53.92 -9.34
C ARG A 698 0.53 -55.37 -8.87
N HIS A 699 1.71 -55.88 -8.52
CA HIS A 699 1.84 -57.24 -7.97
C HIS A 699 1.08 -57.45 -6.65
N LEU A 700 0.94 -56.41 -5.82
CA LEU A 700 0.09 -56.45 -4.62
C LEU A 700 -1.41 -56.46 -4.98
N THR A 701 -1.85 -55.66 -5.95
CA THR A 701 -3.27 -55.65 -6.37
C THR A 701 -3.73 -56.95 -7.06
N ALA A 702 -2.81 -57.70 -7.69
CA ALA A 702 -3.12 -58.93 -8.41
C ALA A 702 -3.67 -60.08 -7.53
N GLY A 703 -3.64 -59.94 -6.20
CA GLY A 703 -4.26 -60.88 -5.26
C GLY A 703 -5.75 -60.63 -4.96
N ILE A 704 -6.34 -59.54 -5.46
CA ILE A 704 -7.72 -59.13 -5.12
C ILE A 704 -8.65 -59.44 -6.30
N THR A 705 -9.25 -60.63 -6.29
CA THR A 705 -10.29 -61.03 -7.26
C THR A 705 -11.62 -61.29 -6.54
N GLY A 706 -12.46 -60.25 -6.49
CA GLY A 706 -13.84 -60.29 -5.98
C GLY A 706 -14.49 -58.92 -6.21
N ASP A 707 -15.73 -58.89 -6.73
CA ASP A 707 -16.29 -57.71 -7.41
C ASP A 707 -16.70 -56.53 -6.48
N ASP A 708 -16.64 -56.70 -5.15
CA ASP A 708 -17.18 -55.76 -4.17
C ASP A 708 -16.14 -54.80 -3.55
N ASN A 709 -15.41 -54.04 -4.37
CA ASN A 709 -14.82 -52.76 -3.93
C ASN A 709 -14.32 -51.84 -5.07
N TRP A 710 -15.11 -50.81 -5.41
CA TRP A 710 -14.65 -49.71 -6.27
C TRP A 710 -14.16 -48.49 -5.48
N ASP A 711 -14.69 -48.25 -4.28
CA ASP A 711 -14.41 -47.04 -3.50
C ASP A 711 -12.97 -46.97 -2.97
N THR A 712 -12.35 -48.13 -2.69
CA THR A 712 -10.96 -48.18 -2.21
C THR A 712 -9.97 -47.54 -3.20
N VAL A 713 -10.22 -47.67 -4.51
CA VAL A 713 -9.32 -47.16 -5.57
C VAL A 713 -9.29 -45.63 -5.59
N GLN A 714 -10.42 -44.96 -5.30
CA GLN A 714 -10.51 -43.49 -5.23
C GLN A 714 -9.77 -42.86 -4.04
N SER A 715 -9.16 -43.66 -3.16
CA SER A 715 -8.36 -43.16 -2.03
C SER A 715 -6.84 -43.12 -2.31
N TRP A 716 -6.40 -43.51 -3.51
CA TRP A 716 -4.98 -43.64 -3.90
C TRP A 716 -4.58 -42.77 -5.11
N GLU A 717 -5.51 -42.01 -5.71
CA GLU A 717 -5.23 -40.92 -6.68
C GLU A 717 -5.17 -39.54 -5.98
#